data_AF-A0A969KAJ4-F1
#
_entry.id   AF-A0A969KAJ4-F1
#
_cell.length_a   1.000
_cell.length_b   1.000
_cell.length_c   1.000
_cell.angle_alpha   90.00
_cell.angle_beta   90.00
_cell.angle_gamma   90.00
#
_symmetry.space_group_name_H-M   'P 1'
#
loop_
_entity.id
_entity.type
_entity.pdbx_description
1 polymer ?
#
loop_
_entity_poly.entity_id
_entity_poly.type
_entity_poly.pdbx_seq_one_letter_code
_entity_poly.pdbx_strand_id
1 'polypeptide(L)'
;MRPFRRIPGSFILLLTFSLMVGLLAYQSPVDDGVAIGWPGDRLFLGSSAGLGQDAVARGDFYADTITDDSPTGRSRWTRQHAVVSLPSIGGGAELEITLLAQGWPEDIVRTPARGASAGVGEGYALVDGTMQPVVTLHADGQVIGTFVPSPSWEAYPVLVPASLRTAPHLTLDIETSAVFTDTLRGADPRAKGLRLAGIRVRGSVPSTGWREGPSLREQFAGLVAQVLPPVWPVVGALVIVAVLLYTLVVRLLRSTSLAFLLASVGVGVAGVGLATTRIWASAGLWGAVWLLMLALLLAWSRVLFRLVRLLAWRYGQGNTLGYGLLAAVLAWVGYAGWKSAMAVRAFLEETQALNVMFPDSLLTVVLLAGLLVLLLAPGREGAPSFATRTIQLLQGERTAPFVLLLLGGIWVGYQTLVIYHLPYVGHADYADNAVVARNLVRGRGWVVDYVTQFYQLYEGTTRPQETWPLLQPVWMAPFLAIFGEQAWAAKIPNLVLTSVLLLLLFAIGATLWDRRVGVTAAVLTVTSHLFFTLTIYTTSDLAFVVLSLGSLFLLIQSQEKRPACSSAFPASFTPSAVLPSLLASLRSRWGALLVGSGGLTGLMMLQKPAGAMVAVGMGVWLLTDAGRKAGTGLSWRCAWRQPSALWALAVGRLVPFALWAGVALLVLSPYLARNMVLFGTPVYSTESYDAWVLGYRGNSEEAWNDIYRVYLPELGGEGVPDRSWLLRWGFDRTFDKLQTQVVAVRDYLLPVWSGLPGPLTGANNHNHGQLLFLGQSERKNLFAPTGAWLSLVGVLVALSFRRRLLSLLALAFTPYTLFLLTYWHANEARYFLLLIPWLALLSSWVLWAACDRLVRIGEAWGSLVGLMLVGAAVVSIIQPSWPIITDKVQREPLVWAPDLAAYAWLRAHTPPDAVVMTRNPWQLNWHTERPAVMIPNTSNCETLAFLSRHYQARYLIFEHLQRVKGDVARLLSPLILDAGAQAGDTRSLPGHCFAGNFTLVYASPTEQDRVLIYAFPEGQR
;
A
#
# COMPACT_ATOMS: atom_id res chain seq x y z
N MET A 1 20.49 41.03 -11.65
CA MET A 1 21.62 40.12 -11.35
C MET A 1 22.79 40.98 -10.91
N ARG A 2 23.22 40.90 -9.66
CA ARG A 2 24.46 41.54 -9.17
C ARG A 2 25.61 40.54 -9.39
N PRO A 3 26.82 41.01 -9.74
CA PRO A 3 27.94 40.12 -10.08
C PRO A 3 28.29 39.23 -8.89
N PHE A 4 28.73 38.00 -9.19
CA PHE A 4 29.21 37.01 -8.22
C PHE A 4 30.08 37.69 -7.16
N ARG A 5 29.54 37.83 -5.94
CA ARG A 5 30.34 38.17 -4.76
C ARG A 5 31.44 37.12 -4.63
N ARG A 6 32.68 37.59 -4.37
CA ARG A 6 33.86 36.75 -4.10
C ARG A 6 33.47 35.52 -3.26
N ILE A 7 33.88 34.34 -3.71
CA ILE A 7 33.72 33.10 -2.94
C ILE A 7 34.32 33.34 -1.55
N PRO A 8 33.56 33.17 -0.45
CA PRO A 8 34.08 33.46 0.88
C PRO A 8 35.24 32.51 1.18
N GLY A 9 36.36 33.04 1.69
CA GLY A 9 37.57 32.23 1.99
C GLY A 9 37.30 31.05 2.91
N SER A 10 36.30 31.15 3.79
CA SER A 10 35.82 30.05 4.64
C SER A 10 35.32 28.84 3.84
N PHE A 11 34.71 29.05 2.67
CA PHE A 11 34.23 27.95 1.82
C PHE A 11 35.39 27.20 1.17
N ILE A 12 36.42 27.92 0.71
CA ILE A 12 37.63 27.31 0.17
C ILE A 12 38.34 26.51 1.27
N LEU A 13 38.49 27.08 2.47
CA LEU A 13 39.05 26.38 3.64
C LEU A 13 38.28 25.10 3.98
N LEU A 14 36.95 25.11 3.90
CA LEU A 14 36.12 23.92 4.13
C LEU A 14 36.36 22.84 3.08
N LEU A 15 36.48 23.21 1.80
CA LEU A 15 36.77 22.26 0.72
C LEU A 15 38.15 21.63 0.91
N THR A 16 39.18 22.43 1.21
CA THR A 16 40.52 21.94 1.50
C THR A 16 40.53 21.05 2.74
N PHE A 17 39.85 21.46 3.82
CA PHE A 17 39.71 20.66 5.02
C PHE A 17 39.03 19.31 4.74
N SER A 18 37.95 19.30 3.95
CA SER A 18 37.23 18.07 3.58
C SER A 18 38.10 17.12 2.75
N LEU A 19 38.88 17.67 1.81
CA LEU A 19 39.84 16.90 1.03
C LEU A 19 40.92 16.28 1.94
N MET A 20 41.53 17.09 2.82
CA MET A 20 42.57 16.63 3.74
C MET A 20 42.04 15.57 4.72
N VAL A 21 40.88 15.79 5.32
CA VAL A 21 40.23 14.82 6.22
C VAL A 21 39.95 13.51 5.49
N GLY A 22 39.44 13.57 4.26
CA GLY A 22 39.22 12.38 3.45
C GLY A 22 40.52 11.61 3.15
N LEU A 23 41.60 12.32 2.79
CA LEU A 23 42.91 11.71 2.55
C LEU A 23 43.50 11.08 3.81
N LEU A 24 43.43 11.77 4.95
CA LEU A 24 43.96 11.30 6.24
C LEU A 24 43.16 10.11 6.79
N ALA A 25 41.84 10.07 6.60
CA ALA A 25 41.01 8.96 7.06
C ALA A 25 41.42 7.62 6.42
N TYR A 26 41.88 7.64 5.17
CA TYR A 26 42.38 6.44 4.48
C TYR A 26 43.76 5.97 4.96
N GLN A 27 44.48 6.78 5.74
CA GLN A 27 45.76 6.39 6.36
C GLN A 27 45.57 5.61 7.67
N SER A 28 44.35 5.58 8.22
CA SER A 28 44.03 4.76 9.40
C SER A 28 43.88 3.28 9.01
N PRO A 29 44.33 2.31 9.83
CA PRO A 29 44.05 0.90 9.57
C PRO A 29 42.55 0.62 9.70
N VAL A 30 42.03 -0.31 8.89
CA VAL A 30 40.63 -0.75 8.97
C VAL A 30 40.47 -1.69 10.17
N ASP A 31 39.51 -1.47 11.05
CA ASP A 31 38.98 -2.47 12.00
C ASP A 31 37.47 -2.28 12.06
N ASP A 32 36.76 -3.00 11.20
CA ASP A 32 35.32 -2.84 11.02
C ASP A 32 34.63 -4.22 10.97
N GLY A 33 33.33 -4.23 11.22
CA GLY A 33 32.55 -5.45 11.25
C GLY A 33 31.14 -5.26 10.69
N VAL A 34 30.67 -6.28 9.97
CA VAL A 34 29.30 -6.38 9.49
C VAL A 34 28.62 -7.51 10.26
N ALA A 35 27.64 -7.17 11.09
CA ALA A 35 26.76 -8.15 11.73
C ALA A 35 25.76 -8.67 10.68
N ILE A 36 25.82 -9.96 10.37
CA ILE A 36 24.99 -10.59 9.35
C ILE A 36 23.63 -10.96 9.96
N GLY A 37 22.55 -10.66 9.24
CA GLY A 37 21.18 -10.78 9.72
C GLY A 37 20.68 -9.56 10.49
N TRP A 38 21.43 -8.47 10.55
CA TRP A 38 21.01 -7.21 11.19
C TRP A 38 20.73 -6.09 10.18
N PRO A 39 19.93 -5.05 10.54
CA PRO A 39 19.59 -3.96 9.63
C PRO A 39 20.84 -3.29 9.08
N GLY A 40 20.93 -3.20 7.75
CA GLY A 40 22.05 -2.58 7.04
C GLY A 40 23.04 -3.56 6.42
N ASP A 41 23.02 -4.84 6.79
CA ASP A 41 23.87 -5.87 6.15
C ASP A 41 23.63 -6.00 4.63
N ARG A 42 22.39 -5.76 4.19
CA ARG A 42 21.93 -5.65 2.80
C ARG A 42 22.68 -4.58 1.97
N LEU A 43 23.44 -3.69 2.59
CA LEU A 43 24.35 -2.78 1.88
C LEU A 43 25.58 -3.50 1.34
N PHE A 44 25.89 -4.68 1.88
CA PHE A 44 27.10 -5.44 1.60
C PHE A 44 26.81 -6.81 0.97
N LEU A 45 25.57 -7.31 1.06
CA LEU A 45 25.19 -8.62 0.49
C LEU A 45 23.79 -8.60 -0.14
N GLY A 46 23.62 -9.43 -1.17
CA GLY A 46 22.31 -9.75 -1.75
C GLY A 46 21.56 -10.77 -0.90
N SER A 47 20.23 -10.73 -0.92
CA SER A 47 19.36 -11.74 -0.31
C SER A 47 18.12 -11.94 -1.17
N SER A 48 17.69 -13.18 -1.29
CA SER A 48 16.54 -13.59 -2.08
C SER A 48 15.84 -14.80 -1.46
N ALA A 49 14.51 -14.80 -1.52
CA ALA A 49 13.69 -15.95 -1.15
C ALA A 49 13.57 -16.99 -2.27
N GLY A 50 14.04 -16.70 -3.50
CA GLY A 50 13.91 -17.61 -4.64
C GLY A 50 14.70 -18.91 -4.45
N LEU A 51 14.16 -20.04 -4.91
CA LEU A 51 14.86 -21.35 -4.84
C LEU A 51 15.61 -21.69 -6.14
N GLY A 52 15.48 -20.86 -7.19
CA GLY A 52 16.06 -21.12 -8.51
C GLY A 52 17.55 -20.79 -8.64
N GLN A 53 18.15 -21.27 -9.73
CA GLN A 53 19.58 -21.12 -10.05
C GLN A 53 20.02 -19.66 -10.22
N ASP A 54 19.12 -18.77 -10.65
CA ASP A 54 19.45 -17.34 -10.81
C ASP A 54 19.89 -16.67 -9.51
N ALA A 55 19.32 -17.08 -8.37
CA ALA A 55 19.71 -16.55 -7.07
C ALA A 55 21.09 -17.07 -6.63
N VAL A 56 21.43 -18.31 -6.99
CA VAL A 56 22.75 -18.90 -6.76
C VAL A 56 23.79 -18.19 -7.64
N ALA A 57 23.48 -17.97 -8.93
CA ALA A 57 24.37 -17.29 -9.87
C ALA A 57 24.68 -15.84 -9.47
N ARG A 58 23.72 -15.13 -8.86
CA ARG A 58 23.96 -13.79 -8.29
C ARG A 58 24.71 -13.79 -6.94
N GLY A 59 24.81 -14.95 -6.29
CA GLY A 59 25.40 -15.05 -4.95
C GLY A 59 24.50 -14.52 -3.82
N ASP A 60 23.18 -14.60 -3.97
CA ASP A 60 22.23 -14.10 -2.97
C ASP A 60 22.18 -15.03 -1.74
N PHE A 61 22.18 -14.44 -0.54
CA PHE A 61 21.90 -15.15 0.70
C PHE A 61 20.40 -15.50 0.82
N TYR A 62 20.07 -16.39 1.75
CA TYR A 62 18.69 -16.49 2.23
C TYR A 62 18.34 -15.34 3.18
N ALA A 63 17.03 -15.14 3.38
CA ALA A 63 16.51 -14.19 4.35
C ALA A 63 17.07 -14.45 5.76
N ASP A 64 17.16 -13.38 6.55
CA ASP A 64 17.65 -13.43 7.92
C ASP A 64 16.79 -14.32 8.82
N THR A 65 17.44 -14.95 9.79
CA THR A 65 16.79 -15.86 10.76
C THR A 65 17.16 -15.47 12.18
N ILE A 66 16.17 -15.47 13.09
CA ILE A 66 16.45 -15.44 14.53
C ILE A 66 17.18 -16.74 14.88
N THR A 67 18.30 -16.62 15.57
CA THR A 67 19.19 -17.73 15.91
C THR A 67 19.69 -17.50 17.32
N ASP A 68 18.99 -18.08 18.31
CA ASP A 68 19.23 -17.78 19.73
C ASP A 68 20.66 -18.14 20.18
N ASP A 69 21.27 -19.15 19.55
CA ASP A 69 22.64 -19.61 19.80
C ASP A 69 23.71 -18.81 19.02
N SER A 70 23.30 -17.92 18.12
CA SER A 70 24.24 -17.09 17.34
C SER A 70 24.86 -16.00 18.23
N PRO A 71 26.17 -15.69 18.09
CA PRO A 71 26.82 -14.61 18.83
C PRO A 71 26.21 -13.22 18.60
N THR A 72 25.53 -13.01 17.46
CA THR A 72 24.81 -11.77 17.16
C THR A 72 23.30 -11.92 17.34
N GLY A 73 22.81 -13.08 17.79
CA GLY A 73 21.40 -13.44 17.92
C GLY A 73 20.67 -13.68 16.58
N ARG A 74 21.33 -13.46 15.44
CA ARG A 74 20.75 -13.53 14.09
C ARG A 74 21.78 -14.02 13.09
N SER A 75 21.32 -14.68 12.02
CA SER A 75 22.23 -15.21 11.01
C SER A 75 21.56 -15.38 9.65
N ARG A 76 22.38 -15.60 8.61
CA ARG A 76 21.93 -15.97 7.26
C ARG A 76 22.60 -17.26 6.81
N TRP A 77 21.83 -18.07 6.10
CA TRP A 77 22.38 -19.19 5.33
C TRP A 77 22.85 -18.71 3.96
N THR A 78 24.03 -19.14 3.54
CA THR A 78 24.47 -19.07 2.15
C THR A 78 23.78 -20.16 1.33
N ARG A 79 23.85 -20.00 0.01
CA ARG A 79 23.59 -21.06 -0.97
C ARG A 79 24.90 -21.79 -1.25
N GLN A 80 24.94 -22.54 -2.36
CA GLN A 80 26.17 -23.13 -2.86
C GLN A 80 27.26 -22.07 -3.13
N HIS A 81 26.84 -20.90 -3.61
CA HIS A 81 27.67 -19.72 -3.88
C HIS A 81 27.03 -18.48 -3.25
N ALA A 82 27.83 -17.62 -2.62
CA ALA A 82 27.37 -16.37 -2.02
C ALA A 82 28.42 -15.27 -2.17
N VAL A 83 27.98 -14.03 -2.36
CA VAL A 83 28.85 -12.87 -2.61
C VAL A 83 28.64 -11.80 -1.55
N VAL A 84 29.74 -11.30 -1.00
CA VAL A 84 29.79 -10.15 -0.09
C VAL A 84 30.65 -9.05 -0.71
N SER A 85 30.08 -7.86 -0.87
CA SER A 85 30.78 -6.68 -1.36
C SER A 85 31.08 -5.71 -0.23
N LEU A 86 32.36 -5.43 0.01
CA LEU A 86 32.84 -4.50 1.02
C LEU A 86 33.30 -3.20 0.34
N PRO A 87 32.49 -2.14 0.36
CA PRO A 87 32.73 -0.97 -0.47
C PRO A 87 33.84 -0.08 0.07
N SER A 88 34.67 0.41 -0.86
CA SER A 88 35.60 1.52 -0.63
C SER A 88 36.61 1.28 0.51
N ILE A 89 37.00 0.03 0.70
CA ILE A 89 37.97 -0.38 1.72
C ILE A 89 39.38 0.17 1.44
N GLY A 90 39.66 0.55 0.19
CA GLY A 90 40.93 1.09 -0.29
C GLY A 90 41.86 0.01 -0.84
N GLY A 91 42.93 0.40 -1.53
CA GLY A 91 43.95 -0.54 -2.03
C GLY A 91 45.20 -0.58 -1.16
N GLY A 92 46.03 -1.62 -1.32
CA GLY A 92 47.45 -1.59 -0.92
C GLY A 92 47.85 -2.00 0.51
N ALA A 93 46.93 -2.30 1.42
CA ALA A 93 47.25 -2.91 2.73
C ALA A 93 46.82 -4.39 2.76
N GLU A 94 47.53 -5.24 3.49
CA GLU A 94 47.07 -6.60 3.77
C GLU A 94 45.91 -6.57 4.78
N LEU A 95 44.93 -7.46 4.62
CA LEU A 95 43.76 -7.57 5.50
C LEU A 95 43.65 -8.97 6.07
N GLU A 96 43.21 -9.06 7.32
CA GLU A 96 42.65 -10.25 7.91
C GLU A 96 41.12 -10.13 7.88
N ILE A 97 40.46 -11.06 7.18
CA ILE A 97 39.01 -11.21 7.18
C ILE A 97 38.66 -12.37 8.10
N THR A 98 37.84 -12.12 9.11
CA THR A 98 37.33 -13.16 10.02
C THR A 98 35.86 -13.39 9.73
N LEU A 99 35.52 -14.61 9.31
CA LEU A 99 34.13 -15.06 9.18
C LEU A 99 33.67 -15.69 10.50
N LEU A 100 32.63 -15.15 11.11
CA LEU A 100 31.94 -15.80 12.23
C LEU A 100 30.84 -16.69 11.65
N ALA A 101 31.13 -17.99 11.58
CA ALA A 101 30.34 -18.93 10.82
C ALA A 101 30.07 -20.24 11.57
N GLN A 102 29.04 -20.95 11.14
CA GLN A 102 28.63 -22.26 11.63
C GLN A 102 28.36 -23.16 10.41
N GLY A 103 28.80 -24.41 10.51
CA GLY A 103 28.57 -25.46 9.52
C GLY A 103 27.18 -26.07 9.61
N TRP A 104 27.05 -27.31 9.15
CA TRP A 104 25.79 -28.06 9.16
C TRP A 104 25.47 -28.59 10.56
N PRO A 105 24.17 -28.68 10.92
CA PRO A 105 23.76 -29.34 12.14
C PRO A 105 23.99 -30.85 12.06
N GLU A 106 24.05 -31.52 13.21
CA GLU A 106 24.34 -32.96 13.30
C GLU A 106 23.22 -33.86 12.71
N ASP A 107 22.00 -33.32 12.58
CA ASP A 107 20.79 -34.06 12.24
C ASP A 107 20.34 -33.89 10.78
N ILE A 108 21.24 -33.57 9.84
CA ILE A 108 20.88 -33.43 8.42
C ILE A 108 20.40 -34.74 7.79
N VAL A 109 19.39 -34.65 6.92
CA VAL A 109 18.89 -35.78 6.11
C VAL A 109 19.49 -35.69 4.72
N ARG A 110 20.15 -36.76 4.28
CA ARG A 110 20.78 -36.80 2.96
C ARG A 110 19.71 -36.96 1.87
N THR A 111 19.69 -36.01 0.93
CA THR A 111 19.29 -36.30 -0.46
C THR A 111 20.20 -35.54 -1.40
N PRO A 112 21.13 -36.19 -2.11
CA PRO A 112 21.67 -35.62 -3.33
C PRO A 112 20.66 -35.86 -4.46
N ALA A 113 20.55 -34.87 -5.33
CA ALA A 113 19.86 -34.95 -6.60
C ALA A 113 20.17 -36.27 -7.35
N ARG A 114 19.13 -36.89 -7.92
CA ARG A 114 19.25 -37.92 -8.97
C ARG A 114 20.25 -37.44 -10.03
N GLY A 115 21.44 -38.03 -10.09
CA GLY A 115 22.33 -37.85 -11.25
C GLY A 115 23.84 -38.00 -11.04
N ALA A 116 24.38 -38.04 -9.83
CA ALA A 116 25.83 -38.19 -9.64
C ALA A 116 26.17 -39.58 -9.10
N SER A 117 26.88 -40.37 -9.90
CA SER A 117 27.41 -41.69 -9.56
C SER A 117 28.53 -41.59 -8.53
N ALA A 118 28.40 -42.40 -7.48
CA ALA A 118 29.30 -42.51 -6.34
C ALA A 118 30.73 -42.87 -6.74
N GLY A 119 31.66 -42.03 -6.32
CA GLY A 119 33.10 -42.32 -6.27
C GLY A 119 33.69 -41.61 -5.06
N VAL A 120 34.32 -42.38 -4.16
CA VAL A 120 34.96 -41.90 -2.93
C VAL A 120 35.92 -40.72 -3.25
N GLY A 121 35.48 -39.50 -2.93
CA GLY A 121 36.16 -38.22 -3.20
C GLY A 121 35.25 -36.96 -3.14
N GLU A 122 34.02 -37.07 -2.64
CA GLU A 122 32.94 -36.11 -2.87
C GLU A 122 32.86 -34.99 -1.82
N GLY A 123 33.68 -33.94 -1.91
CA GLY A 123 33.33 -32.59 -1.46
C GLY A 123 32.78 -32.34 -0.04
N TYR A 124 33.03 -33.18 0.97
CA TYR A 124 32.72 -32.88 2.38
C TYR A 124 33.76 -33.52 3.30
N ALA A 125 33.90 -33.00 4.50
CA ALA A 125 34.80 -33.50 5.54
C ALA A 125 34.01 -33.86 6.81
N LEU A 126 34.52 -34.82 7.59
CA LEU A 126 33.95 -35.15 8.89
C LEU A 126 34.67 -34.34 9.96
N VAL A 127 33.92 -33.52 10.70
CA VAL A 127 34.40 -32.77 11.87
C VAL A 127 33.52 -33.20 13.04
N ASP A 128 34.15 -33.74 14.09
CA ASP A 128 33.45 -34.26 15.28
C ASP A 128 32.32 -35.27 14.96
N GLY A 129 32.55 -36.12 13.95
CA GLY A 129 31.56 -37.11 13.50
C GLY A 129 30.41 -36.55 12.66
N THR A 130 30.38 -35.23 12.43
CA THR A 130 29.36 -34.55 11.62
C THR A 130 29.88 -34.22 10.22
N MET A 131 29.04 -34.41 9.21
CA MET A 131 29.37 -34.04 7.83
C MET A 131 29.38 -32.53 7.66
N GLN A 132 30.46 -31.98 7.09
CA GLN A 132 30.66 -30.55 6.90
C GLN A 132 31.12 -30.21 5.47
N PRO A 133 30.65 -29.12 4.87
CA PRO A 133 31.09 -28.70 3.54
C PRO A 133 32.52 -28.15 3.61
N VAL A 134 33.26 -28.25 2.52
CA VAL A 134 34.51 -27.50 2.34
C VAL A 134 34.14 -26.11 1.81
N VAL A 135 34.60 -25.07 2.48
CA VAL A 135 34.34 -23.67 2.11
C VAL A 135 35.60 -23.09 1.48
N THR A 136 35.50 -22.62 0.25
CA THR A 136 36.57 -21.92 -0.47
C THR A 136 36.20 -20.43 -0.57
N LEU A 137 37.15 -19.57 -0.22
CA LEU A 137 36.98 -18.12 -0.28
C LEU A 137 37.80 -17.54 -1.42
N HIS A 138 37.17 -16.65 -2.19
CA HIS A 138 37.82 -15.89 -3.23
C HIS A 138 37.74 -14.39 -2.91
N ALA A 139 38.85 -13.67 -3.08
CA ALA A 139 38.88 -12.22 -3.09
C ALA A 139 39.06 -11.73 -4.53
N ASP A 140 38.09 -10.96 -5.03
CA ASP A 140 38.07 -10.44 -6.40
C ASP A 140 38.37 -11.53 -7.45
N GLY A 141 37.77 -12.72 -7.26
CA GLY A 141 37.90 -13.89 -8.12
C GLY A 141 39.14 -14.79 -7.87
N GLN A 142 40.07 -14.41 -6.98
CA GLN A 142 41.25 -15.23 -6.65
C GLN A 142 41.10 -15.95 -5.31
N VAL A 143 41.45 -17.24 -5.27
CA VAL A 143 41.38 -18.06 -4.04
C VAL A 143 42.35 -17.52 -2.98
N ILE A 144 41.82 -17.19 -1.81
CA ILE A 144 42.59 -16.69 -0.65
C ILE A 144 42.71 -17.71 0.49
N GLY A 145 41.84 -18.71 0.53
CA GLY A 145 41.89 -19.75 1.56
C GLY A 145 40.73 -20.74 1.46
N THR A 146 40.90 -21.85 2.15
CA THR A 146 39.89 -22.92 2.28
C THR A 146 39.84 -23.38 3.73
N PHE A 147 38.63 -23.62 4.25
CA PHE A 147 38.43 -24.17 5.59
C PHE A 147 37.23 -25.12 5.64
N VAL A 148 37.13 -25.89 6.72
CA VAL A 148 35.97 -26.76 7.01
C VAL A 148 35.31 -26.21 8.29
N PRO A 149 34.02 -25.83 8.26
CA PRO A 149 33.34 -25.25 9.40
C PRO A 149 32.96 -26.32 10.44
N SER A 150 32.85 -25.90 11.70
CA SER A 150 32.38 -26.69 12.85
C SER A 150 30.84 -26.67 12.94
N PRO A 151 30.19 -27.69 13.54
CA PRO A 151 28.76 -27.61 13.87
C PRO A 151 28.42 -26.47 14.85
N SER A 152 29.42 -25.92 15.56
CA SER A 152 29.28 -24.78 16.46
C SER A 152 29.76 -23.46 15.84
N TRP A 153 29.43 -22.33 16.46
CA TRP A 153 29.84 -21.01 15.99
C TRP A 153 31.33 -20.76 16.26
N GLU A 154 32.12 -20.57 15.21
CA GLU A 154 33.55 -20.32 15.29
C GLU A 154 34.00 -19.17 14.37
N ALA A 155 35.19 -18.64 14.65
CA ALA A 155 35.81 -17.57 13.90
C ALA A 155 36.90 -18.13 12.97
N TYR A 156 36.75 -17.92 11.67
CA TYR A 156 37.67 -18.39 10.63
C TYR A 156 38.42 -17.20 10.02
N PRO A 157 39.67 -16.93 10.44
CA PRO A 157 40.49 -15.85 9.89
C PRO A 157 41.16 -16.27 8.58
N VAL A 158 41.14 -15.39 7.57
CA VAL A 158 41.80 -15.58 6.27
C VAL A 158 42.50 -14.28 5.86
N LEU A 159 43.74 -14.40 5.38
CA LEU A 159 44.55 -13.27 4.94
C LEU A 159 44.29 -12.93 3.47
N VAL A 160 44.11 -11.65 3.18
CA VAL A 160 43.98 -11.10 1.83
C VAL A 160 45.25 -10.31 1.50
N PRO A 161 46.11 -10.82 0.60
CA PRO A 161 47.34 -10.15 0.21
C PRO A 161 47.10 -8.76 -0.39
N ALA A 162 47.99 -7.81 -0.09
CA ALA A 162 47.93 -6.46 -0.63
C ALA A 162 47.94 -6.41 -2.17
N SER A 163 48.55 -7.41 -2.83
CA SER A 163 48.62 -7.54 -4.29
C SER A 163 47.26 -7.75 -4.97
N LEU A 164 46.28 -8.32 -4.27
CA LEU A 164 44.93 -8.54 -4.79
C LEU A 164 44.06 -7.28 -4.68
N ARG A 165 44.41 -6.35 -3.79
CA ARG A 165 43.63 -5.15 -3.50
C ARG A 165 43.99 -3.96 -4.39
N THR A 166 43.76 -4.12 -5.69
CA THR A 166 43.96 -3.04 -6.68
C THR A 166 42.69 -2.21 -6.90
N ALA A 167 41.52 -2.80 -6.67
CA ALA A 167 40.23 -2.14 -6.80
C ALA A 167 39.84 -1.37 -5.51
N PRO A 168 38.99 -0.33 -5.62
CA PRO A 168 38.50 0.40 -4.45
C PRO A 168 37.53 -0.42 -3.60
N HIS A 169 36.85 -1.41 -4.17
CA HIS A 169 35.92 -2.32 -3.50
C HIS A 169 36.58 -3.69 -3.39
N LEU A 170 36.24 -4.44 -2.34
CA LEU A 170 36.65 -5.83 -2.19
C LEU A 170 35.41 -6.72 -2.30
N THR A 171 35.44 -7.68 -3.23
CA THR A 171 34.40 -8.70 -3.37
C THR A 171 34.91 -10.00 -2.78
N LEU A 172 34.13 -10.57 -1.87
CA LEU A 172 34.39 -11.87 -1.24
C LEU A 172 33.36 -12.87 -1.76
N ASP A 173 33.80 -13.82 -2.57
CA ASP A 173 32.99 -14.94 -3.03
C ASP A 173 33.20 -16.13 -2.10
N ILE A 174 32.10 -16.71 -1.62
CA ILE A 174 32.06 -17.84 -0.71
C ILE A 174 31.47 -19.02 -1.48
N GLU A 175 32.32 -19.99 -1.80
CA GLU A 175 31.92 -21.22 -2.46
C GLU A 175 31.88 -22.38 -1.46
N THR A 176 30.80 -23.15 -1.50
CA THR A 176 30.63 -24.35 -0.68
C THR A 176 30.58 -25.56 -1.59
N SER A 177 31.36 -26.58 -1.26
CA SER A 177 31.48 -27.80 -2.06
C SER A 177 30.19 -28.64 -2.09
N ALA A 178 29.30 -28.45 -1.11
CA ALA A 178 28.04 -29.15 -0.99
C ALA A 178 27.00 -28.30 -0.23
N VAL A 179 25.74 -28.72 -0.28
CA VAL A 179 24.59 -28.10 0.39
C VAL A 179 23.65 -29.16 0.96
N PHE A 180 22.83 -28.80 1.95
CA PHE A 180 21.76 -29.65 2.50
C PHE A 180 20.40 -28.94 2.48
N THR A 181 19.30 -29.71 2.53
CA THR A 181 17.93 -29.18 2.60
C THR A 181 17.29 -29.51 3.93
N ASP A 182 17.13 -30.79 4.21
CA ASP A 182 16.28 -31.28 5.29
C ASP A 182 17.09 -31.70 6.53
N THR A 183 16.45 -31.68 7.69
CA THR A 183 16.96 -32.30 8.91
C THR A 183 15.96 -33.33 9.43
N LEU A 184 16.39 -34.19 10.36
CA LEU A 184 15.53 -35.20 10.98
C LEU A 184 14.33 -34.58 11.71
N ARG A 185 14.44 -33.28 12.07
CA ARG A 185 13.42 -32.51 12.77
C ARG A 185 12.46 -31.75 11.84
N GLY A 186 12.76 -31.62 10.54
CA GLY A 186 11.88 -30.89 9.63
C GLY A 186 12.39 -30.80 8.19
N ALA A 187 11.43 -30.68 7.27
CA ALA A 187 11.70 -30.47 5.85
C ALA A 187 11.87 -28.97 5.55
N ASP A 188 12.90 -28.62 4.79
CA ASP A 188 13.19 -27.25 4.34
C ASP A 188 13.75 -27.29 2.91
N PRO A 189 12.99 -26.79 1.90
CA PRO A 189 13.38 -26.91 0.50
C PRO A 189 14.59 -26.04 0.12
N ARG A 190 15.12 -25.22 1.03
CA ARG A 190 16.29 -24.37 0.79
C ARG A 190 17.56 -25.19 0.82
N ALA A 191 18.30 -25.19 -0.29
CA ALA A 191 19.67 -25.72 -0.34
C ALA A 191 20.64 -24.78 0.38
N LYS A 192 21.09 -25.19 1.59
CA LYS A 192 21.88 -24.41 2.55
C LYS A 192 23.35 -24.84 2.52
N GLY A 193 24.26 -23.88 2.38
CA GLY A 193 25.73 -24.09 2.39
C GLY A 193 26.33 -23.83 3.78
N LEU A 194 26.78 -22.61 4.03
CA LEU A 194 27.38 -22.14 5.27
C LEU A 194 26.44 -21.18 6.00
N ARG A 195 26.46 -21.14 7.33
CA ARG A 195 25.72 -20.14 8.11
C ARG A 195 26.66 -19.04 8.60
N LEU A 196 26.29 -17.77 8.43
CA LEU A 196 27.10 -16.61 8.85
C LEU A 196 26.34 -15.72 9.83
N ALA A 197 27.04 -15.29 10.88
CA ALA A 197 26.55 -14.35 11.90
C ALA A 197 27.27 -12.99 11.84
N GLY A 198 28.49 -12.95 11.29
CA GLY A 198 29.28 -11.74 11.19
C GLY A 198 30.51 -11.88 10.30
N ILE A 199 30.97 -10.75 9.78
CA ILE A 199 32.24 -10.62 9.06
C ILE A 199 33.02 -9.49 9.71
N ARG A 200 34.26 -9.74 10.12
CA ARG A 200 35.16 -8.72 10.65
C ARG A 200 36.33 -8.53 9.70
N VAL A 201 36.75 -7.29 9.52
CA VAL A 201 37.88 -6.93 8.66
C VAL A 201 38.86 -6.08 9.45
N ARG A 202 40.10 -6.56 9.53
CA ARG A 202 41.20 -5.88 10.21
C ARG A 202 42.37 -5.67 9.25
N GLY A 203 42.99 -4.50 9.27
CA GLY A 203 44.28 -4.29 8.63
C GLY A 203 45.36 -5.03 9.40
N SER A 204 46.15 -5.87 8.74
CA SER A 204 47.34 -6.43 9.37
C SER A 204 48.39 -5.32 9.46
N VAL A 205 48.84 -5.02 10.67
CA VAL A 205 50.10 -4.29 10.84
C VAL A 205 51.20 -5.30 10.54
N PRO A 206 52.14 -5.03 9.62
CA PRO A 206 53.23 -5.94 9.37
C PRO A 206 53.93 -6.24 10.70
N SER A 207 53.93 -7.50 11.12
CA SER A 207 54.81 -7.96 12.20
C SER A 207 56.23 -7.99 11.64
N THR A 208 56.81 -6.82 11.34
CA THR A 208 58.25 -6.73 11.27
C THR A 208 58.74 -6.95 12.69
N GLY A 209 59.24 -8.15 12.96
CA GLY A 209 59.89 -8.46 14.22
C GLY A 209 60.87 -7.35 14.55
N TRP A 210 60.81 -6.84 15.78
CA TRP A 210 61.71 -5.84 16.34
C TRP A 210 63.14 -6.39 16.56
N ARG A 211 63.65 -7.19 15.64
CA ARG A 211 65.03 -7.68 15.64
C ARG A 211 65.69 -7.22 14.36
N GLU A 212 66.59 -6.25 14.56
CA GLU A 212 67.40 -5.51 13.58
C GLU A 212 66.73 -4.25 13.02
N GLY A 213 67.19 -3.09 13.50
CA GLY A 213 66.59 -1.79 13.22
C GLY A 213 66.89 -1.32 11.78
N PRO A 214 65.86 -0.96 10.98
CA PRO A 214 66.07 -0.39 9.65
C PRO A 214 66.70 1.01 9.75
N SER A 215 67.48 1.39 8.74
CA SER A 215 68.10 2.71 8.65
C SER A 215 67.05 3.84 8.56
N LEU A 216 67.39 5.07 8.97
CA LEU A 216 66.50 6.25 8.86
C LEU A 216 65.94 6.45 7.44
N ARG A 217 66.68 6.01 6.41
CA ARG A 217 66.27 6.09 5.00
C ARG A 217 65.27 5.00 4.63
N GLU A 218 65.37 3.81 5.21
CA GLU A 218 64.38 2.72 5.07
C GLU A 218 63.13 2.99 5.92
N GLN A 219 63.27 3.66 7.06
CA GLN A 219 62.14 4.16 7.84
C GLN A 219 61.38 5.26 7.08
N PHE A 220 62.08 6.21 6.46
CA PHE A 220 61.45 7.23 5.60
C PHE A 220 60.89 6.64 4.30
N ALA A 221 61.59 5.69 3.65
CA ALA A 221 61.10 5.00 2.47
C ALA A 221 59.89 4.10 2.79
N GLY A 222 59.86 3.46 3.96
CA GLY A 222 58.72 2.70 4.48
C GLY A 222 57.53 3.60 4.82
N LEU A 223 57.76 4.79 5.39
CA LEU A 223 56.73 5.81 5.64
C LEU A 223 56.13 6.37 4.35
N VAL A 224 56.94 6.56 3.30
CA VAL A 224 56.48 7.03 1.99
C VAL A 224 55.83 5.89 1.17
N ALA A 225 56.26 4.64 1.35
CA ALA A 225 55.67 3.46 0.73
C ALA A 225 54.33 3.02 1.35
N GLN A 226 53.98 3.51 2.55
CA GLN A 226 52.75 3.19 3.26
C GLN A 226 51.62 4.22 3.09
N VAL A 227 51.75 5.19 2.18
CA VAL A 227 50.63 6.08 1.87
C VAL A 227 49.57 5.28 1.11
N LEU A 228 48.48 4.92 1.80
CA LEU A 228 47.41 4.15 1.20
C LEU A 228 46.65 5.02 0.20
N PRO A 229 46.40 4.53 -1.04
CA PRO A 229 45.66 5.29 -2.04
C PRO A 229 44.22 5.54 -1.55
N PRO A 230 43.76 6.80 -1.53
CA PRO A 230 42.39 7.12 -1.14
C PRO A 230 41.41 6.65 -2.21
N VAL A 231 40.19 6.31 -1.78
CA VAL A 231 39.09 6.06 -2.72
C VAL A 231 38.46 7.40 -3.11
N TRP A 232 38.87 7.94 -4.26
CA TRP A 232 38.46 9.26 -4.74
C TRP A 232 36.94 9.50 -4.78
N PRO A 233 36.07 8.54 -5.17
CA PRO A 233 34.63 8.72 -5.10
C PRO A 233 34.11 9.03 -3.68
N VAL A 234 34.68 8.40 -2.64
CA VAL A 234 34.27 8.62 -1.24
C VAL A 234 34.78 9.95 -0.73
N VAL A 235 36.02 10.31 -1.06
CA VAL A 235 36.56 11.65 -0.75
C VAL A 235 35.72 12.74 -1.46
N GLY A 236 35.33 12.49 -2.71
CA GLY A 236 34.41 13.35 -3.45
C GLY A 236 33.04 13.46 -2.79
N ALA A 237 32.46 12.35 -2.32
CA ALA A 237 31.20 12.34 -1.58
C ALA A 237 31.29 13.15 -0.28
N LEU A 238 32.40 13.04 0.46
CA LEU A 238 32.65 13.85 1.67
C LEU A 238 32.69 15.35 1.35
N VAL A 239 33.34 15.74 0.25
CA VAL A 239 33.35 17.13 -0.24
C VAL A 239 31.94 17.58 -0.62
N ILE A 240 31.16 16.76 -1.31
CA ILE A 240 29.76 17.06 -1.66
C ILE A 240 28.92 17.26 -0.38
N VAL A 241 29.06 16.37 0.61
CA VAL A 241 28.42 16.48 1.92
C VAL A 241 28.79 17.81 2.59
N ALA A 242 30.06 18.21 2.56
CA ALA A 242 30.52 19.49 3.10
C ALA A 242 29.82 20.68 2.43
N VAL A 243 29.73 20.66 1.08
CA VAL A 243 29.07 21.72 0.29
C VAL A 243 27.57 21.77 0.60
N LEU A 244 26.89 20.62 0.60
CA LEU A 244 25.45 20.55 0.85
C LEU A 244 25.12 20.97 2.30
N LEU A 245 25.89 20.52 3.28
CA LEU A 245 25.71 20.91 4.67
C LEU A 245 26.00 22.40 4.88
N TYR A 246 27.10 22.93 4.33
CA TYR A 246 27.41 24.36 4.39
C TYR A 246 26.28 25.21 3.79
N THR A 247 25.82 24.87 2.58
CA THR A 247 24.75 25.60 1.91
C THR A 247 23.42 25.52 2.67
N LEU A 248 23.09 24.37 3.24
CA LEU A 248 21.91 24.18 4.09
C LEU A 248 21.98 25.05 5.34
N VAL A 249 23.11 25.04 6.05
CA VAL A 249 23.28 25.82 7.29
C VAL A 249 23.32 27.31 7.01
N VAL A 250 24.01 27.77 5.96
CA VAL A 250 23.97 29.18 5.52
C VAL A 250 22.51 29.59 5.25
N ARG A 251 21.73 28.71 4.61
CA ARG A 251 20.34 29.00 4.30
C ARG A 251 19.45 29.08 5.54
N LEU A 252 19.66 28.22 6.53
CA LEU A 252 18.87 28.14 7.76
C LEU A 252 19.24 29.22 8.77
N LEU A 253 20.53 29.39 9.05
CA LEU A 253 21.05 30.28 10.10
C LEU A 253 21.45 31.67 9.60
N ARG A 254 21.58 31.87 8.28
CA ARG A 254 22.02 33.12 7.64
C ARG A 254 23.39 33.62 8.11
N SER A 255 24.23 32.73 8.66
CA SER A 255 25.58 33.03 9.15
C SER A 255 26.59 32.13 8.45
N THR A 256 27.56 32.74 7.77
CA THR A 256 28.64 32.02 7.07
C THR A 256 29.65 31.42 8.03
N SER A 257 29.89 32.07 9.18
CA SER A 257 30.83 31.59 10.20
C SER A 257 30.30 30.36 10.94
N LEU A 258 29.01 30.37 11.32
CA LEU A 258 28.38 29.20 11.93
C LEU A 258 28.23 28.05 10.93
N ALA A 259 27.96 28.36 9.66
CA ALA A 259 27.91 27.34 8.62
C ALA A 259 29.27 26.69 8.39
N PHE A 260 30.36 27.46 8.39
CA PHE A 260 31.71 26.91 8.33
C PHE A 260 31.98 26.00 9.54
N LEU A 261 31.74 26.47 10.76
CA LEU A 261 31.97 25.68 11.98
C LEU A 261 31.19 24.36 11.95
N LEU A 262 29.88 24.41 11.72
CA LEU A 262 29.03 23.22 11.74
C LEU A 262 29.32 22.26 10.57
N ALA A 263 29.64 22.78 9.38
CA ALA A 263 30.03 21.95 8.26
C ALA A 263 31.39 21.28 8.51
N SER A 264 32.37 22.00 9.06
CA SER A 264 33.67 21.43 9.44
C SER A 264 33.53 20.36 10.53
N VAL A 265 32.66 20.56 11.53
CA VAL A 265 32.35 19.52 12.53
C VAL A 265 31.70 18.31 11.85
N GLY A 266 30.73 18.50 10.95
CA GLY A 266 30.08 17.41 10.22
C GLY A 266 31.07 16.62 9.35
N VAL A 267 31.98 17.30 8.65
CA VAL A 267 33.06 16.69 7.88
C VAL A 267 34.04 15.95 8.78
N GLY A 268 34.38 16.52 9.95
CA GLY A 268 35.24 15.88 10.94
C GLY A 268 34.64 14.58 11.46
N VAL A 269 33.35 14.58 11.82
CA VAL A 269 32.62 13.37 12.26
C VAL A 269 32.58 12.32 11.14
N ALA A 270 32.27 12.72 9.90
CA ALA A 270 32.27 11.80 8.77
C ALA A 270 33.67 11.24 8.46
N GLY A 271 34.72 12.05 8.63
CA GLY A 271 36.12 11.63 8.50
C GLY A 271 36.55 10.65 9.59
N VAL A 272 36.16 10.89 10.85
CA VAL A 272 36.37 9.93 11.94
C VAL A 272 35.65 8.62 11.63
N GLY A 273 34.40 8.68 11.16
CA GLY A 273 33.67 7.49 10.72
C GLY A 273 34.39 6.73 9.59
N LEU A 274 34.96 7.43 8.61
CA LEU A 274 35.78 6.81 7.55
C LEU A 274 37.08 6.17 8.07
N ALA A 275 37.64 6.70 9.15
CA ALA A 275 38.83 6.16 9.79
C ALA A 275 38.50 4.92 10.64
N THR A 276 37.42 4.95 11.42
CA THR A 276 37.10 3.90 12.41
C THR A 276 36.15 2.82 11.91
N THR A 277 35.15 3.18 11.11
CA THR A 277 34.09 2.28 10.60
C THR A 277 33.91 2.51 9.10
N ARG A 278 35.02 2.30 8.37
CA ARG A 278 35.16 2.71 6.96
C ARG A 278 34.08 2.15 6.07
N ILE A 279 33.73 0.88 6.25
CA ILE A 279 32.81 0.14 5.38
C ILE A 279 31.40 0.73 5.52
N TRP A 280 30.99 1.00 6.76
CA TRP A 280 29.71 1.67 7.08
C TRP A 280 29.68 3.14 6.67
N ALA A 281 30.74 3.90 6.95
CA ALA A 281 30.81 5.32 6.63
C ALA A 281 30.80 5.58 5.12
N SER A 282 31.48 4.73 4.35
CA SER A 282 31.44 4.71 2.88
C SER A 282 30.01 4.59 2.34
N ALA A 283 29.27 3.58 2.81
CA ALA A 283 27.88 3.37 2.40
C ALA A 283 26.96 4.52 2.89
N GLY A 284 27.16 4.98 4.13
CA GLY A 284 26.37 6.05 4.75
C GLY A 284 26.55 7.43 4.12
N LEU A 285 27.73 7.74 3.57
CA LEU A 285 28.02 9.05 2.96
C LEU A 285 27.11 9.34 1.76
N TRP A 286 26.87 8.36 0.90
CA TRP A 286 25.95 8.53 -0.23
C TRP A 286 24.50 8.74 0.25
N GLY A 287 24.09 8.05 1.32
CA GLY A 287 22.81 8.32 1.99
C GLY A 287 22.73 9.75 2.54
N ALA A 288 23.82 10.25 3.14
CA ALA A 288 23.90 11.63 3.63
C ALA A 288 23.81 12.66 2.50
N VAL A 289 24.43 12.42 1.34
CA VAL A 289 24.28 13.28 0.14
C VAL A 289 22.80 13.43 -0.22
N TRP A 290 22.07 12.32 -0.37
CA TRP A 290 20.65 12.35 -0.72
C TRP A 290 19.80 13.06 0.34
N LEU A 291 20.05 12.78 1.63
CA LEU A 291 19.32 13.40 2.73
C LEU A 291 19.56 14.91 2.81
N LEU A 292 20.80 15.35 2.60
CA LEU A 292 21.14 16.78 2.57
C LEU A 292 20.58 17.48 1.33
N MET A 293 20.56 16.82 0.16
CA MET A 293 19.88 17.34 -1.03
C MET A 293 18.38 17.55 -0.77
N LEU A 294 17.72 16.57 -0.14
CA LEU A 294 16.31 16.69 0.24
C LEU A 294 16.08 17.82 1.25
N ALA A 295 16.90 17.90 2.30
CA ALA A 295 16.83 18.97 3.28
C ALA A 295 17.04 20.35 2.64
N LEU A 296 17.95 20.46 1.68
CA LEU A 296 18.20 21.67 0.91
C LEU A 296 16.99 22.02 0.05
N LEU A 297 16.39 21.06 -0.66
CA LEU A 297 15.15 21.26 -1.41
C LEU A 297 14.02 21.78 -0.51
N LEU A 298 13.86 21.23 0.70
CA LEU A 298 12.89 21.71 1.68
C LEU A 298 13.21 23.13 2.18
N ALA A 299 14.48 23.45 2.43
CA ALA A 299 14.92 24.80 2.84
C ALA A 299 14.73 25.85 1.72
N TRP A 300 14.83 25.42 0.46
CA TRP A 300 14.64 26.24 -0.74
C TRP A 300 13.22 26.19 -1.31
N SER A 301 12.34 25.37 -0.74
CA SER A 301 10.96 25.19 -1.19
C SER A 301 10.24 26.50 -1.45
N ARG A 302 10.34 27.50 -0.55
CA ARG A 302 9.69 28.81 -0.73
C ARG A 302 10.16 29.57 -1.98
N VAL A 303 11.45 29.47 -2.31
CA VAL A 303 12.05 30.13 -3.49
C VAL A 303 11.65 29.37 -4.75
N LEU A 304 11.75 28.03 -4.72
CA LEU A 304 11.31 27.17 -5.81
C LEU A 304 9.81 27.38 -6.11
N PHE A 305 8.95 27.37 -5.10
CA PHE A 305 7.53 27.70 -5.25
C PHE A 305 7.28 29.11 -5.79
N ARG A 306 8.13 30.09 -5.44
CA ARG A 306 8.02 31.44 -6.02
C ARG A 306 8.41 31.42 -7.50
N LEU A 307 9.48 30.71 -7.88
CA LEU A 307 9.90 30.56 -9.28
C LEU A 307 8.85 29.81 -10.10
N VAL A 308 8.32 28.70 -9.59
CA VAL A 308 7.20 27.97 -10.19
C VAL A 308 5.97 28.86 -10.32
N ARG A 309 5.65 29.68 -9.30
CA ARG A 309 4.54 30.64 -9.38
C ARG A 309 4.79 31.74 -10.42
N LEU A 310 6.02 32.24 -10.54
CA LEU A 310 6.40 33.24 -11.56
C LEU A 310 6.36 32.63 -12.96
N LEU A 311 6.82 31.39 -13.10
CA LEU A 311 6.75 30.62 -14.34
C LEU A 311 5.27 30.40 -14.72
N ALA A 312 4.43 29.94 -13.80
CA ALA A 312 3.00 29.75 -14.00
C ALA A 312 2.26 31.07 -14.28
N TRP A 313 2.67 32.17 -13.63
CA TRP A 313 2.12 33.49 -13.89
C TRP A 313 2.50 34.00 -15.29
N ARG A 314 3.78 33.88 -15.68
CA ARG A 314 4.22 34.18 -17.06
C ARG A 314 3.56 33.27 -18.09
N TYR A 315 3.38 32.00 -17.76
CA TYR A 315 2.61 31.04 -18.56
C TYR A 315 1.17 31.51 -18.76
N GLY A 316 0.54 32.06 -17.71
CA GLY A 316 -0.78 32.69 -17.78
C GLY A 316 -0.85 34.00 -18.58
N GLN A 317 0.29 34.59 -18.96
CA GLN A 317 0.34 35.87 -19.71
C GLN A 317 0.74 35.73 -21.19
N GLY A 318 1.24 34.58 -21.65
CA GLY A 318 1.70 34.41 -23.03
C GLY A 318 0.63 33.90 -24.00
N ASN A 319 0.39 34.62 -25.10
CA ASN A 319 -0.50 34.20 -26.20
C ASN A 319 0.13 33.11 -27.10
N THR A 320 1.45 33.11 -27.28
CA THR A 320 2.21 32.12 -28.09
C THR A 320 2.14 30.70 -27.52
N LEU A 321 2.12 30.60 -26.20
CA LEU A 321 1.94 29.35 -25.47
C LEU A 321 0.48 28.86 -25.54
N GLY A 322 -0.48 29.76 -25.70
CA GLY A 322 -1.88 29.43 -25.99
C GLY A 322 -2.04 28.65 -27.28
N TYR A 323 -1.30 29.01 -28.33
CA TYR A 323 -1.30 28.28 -29.61
C TYR A 323 -0.56 26.94 -29.53
N GLY A 324 0.54 26.86 -28.77
CA GLY A 324 1.21 25.58 -28.50
C GLY A 324 0.37 24.63 -27.64
N LEU A 325 -0.32 25.16 -26.64
CA LEU A 325 -1.30 24.42 -25.84
C LEU A 325 -2.43 23.96 -26.76
N LEU A 326 -3.02 24.86 -27.56
CA LEU A 326 -4.07 24.55 -28.54
C LEU A 326 -3.63 23.44 -29.50
N ALA A 327 -2.40 23.46 -30.02
CA ALA A 327 -1.89 22.40 -30.90
C ALA A 327 -1.73 21.06 -30.17
N ALA A 328 -1.16 21.03 -28.97
CA ALA A 328 -1.03 19.81 -28.16
C ALA A 328 -2.40 19.24 -27.76
N VAL A 329 -3.33 20.15 -27.46
CA VAL A 329 -4.72 19.91 -27.11
C VAL A 329 -5.51 19.36 -28.30
N LEU A 330 -5.34 19.91 -29.49
CA LEU A 330 -5.94 19.40 -30.73
C LEU A 330 -5.36 18.03 -31.12
N ALA A 331 -4.05 17.84 -30.96
CA ALA A 331 -3.40 16.53 -31.15
C ALA A 331 -3.95 15.49 -30.14
N TRP A 332 -4.17 15.91 -28.90
CA TRP A 332 -4.76 15.07 -27.88
C TRP A 332 -6.24 14.76 -28.13
N VAL A 333 -7.05 15.71 -28.61
CA VAL A 333 -8.44 15.46 -29.06
C VAL A 333 -8.47 14.50 -30.24
N GLY A 334 -7.55 14.66 -31.21
CA GLY A 334 -7.40 13.72 -32.31
C GLY A 334 -7.08 12.31 -31.81
N TYR A 335 -6.13 12.18 -30.89
CA TYR A 335 -5.77 10.90 -30.28
C TYR A 335 -6.91 10.28 -29.45
N ALA A 336 -7.54 11.07 -28.57
CA ALA A 336 -8.65 10.62 -27.73
C ALA A 336 -9.89 10.28 -28.56
N GLY A 337 -10.18 11.06 -29.60
CA GLY A 337 -11.24 10.80 -30.58
C GLY A 337 -10.98 9.52 -31.36
N TRP A 338 -9.75 9.30 -31.85
CA TRP A 338 -9.35 8.05 -32.49
C TRP A 338 -9.52 6.84 -31.56
N LYS A 339 -9.03 6.94 -30.31
CA LYS A 339 -9.20 5.86 -29.32
C LYS A 339 -10.67 5.59 -28.99
N SER A 340 -11.47 6.64 -28.85
CA SER A 340 -12.90 6.53 -28.55
C SER A 340 -13.66 5.90 -29.72
N ALA A 341 -13.33 6.26 -30.97
CA ALA A 341 -13.92 5.65 -32.16
C ALA A 341 -13.63 4.15 -32.25
N MET A 342 -12.39 3.74 -31.95
CA MET A 342 -12.01 2.32 -31.89
C MET A 342 -12.73 1.57 -30.78
N ALA A 343 -12.92 2.19 -29.61
CA ALA A 343 -13.63 1.58 -28.49
C ALA A 343 -15.14 1.48 -28.72
N VAL A 344 -15.77 2.52 -29.30
CA VAL A 344 -17.19 2.50 -29.69
C VAL A 344 -17.41 1.43 -30.76
N ARG A 345 -16.51 1.32 -31.73
CA ARG A 345 -16.53 0.22 -32.70
C ARG A 345 -16.51 -1.15 -32.01
N ALA A 346 -15.59 -1.38 -31.08
CA ALA A 346 -15.52 -2.65 -30.35
C ALA A 346 -16.79 -2.93 -29.51
N PHE A 347 -17.37 -1.91 -28.87
CA PHE A 347 -18.61 -2.02 -28.10
C PHE A 347 -19.85 -2.29 -28.97
N LEU A 348 -19.92 -1.66 -30.16
CA LEU A 348 -20.98 -1.90 -31.15
C LEU A 348 -20.85 -3.30 -31.76
N GLU A 349 -19.62 -3.77 -32.01
CA GLU A 349 -19.35 -5.15 -32.46
C GLU A 349 -19.82 -6.20 -31.43
N GLU A 350 -19.75 -5.92 -30.12
CA GLU A 350 -20.23 -6.80 -29.04
C GLU A 350 -21.75 -6.76 -28.80
N THR A 351 -22.43 -5.65 -29.12
CA THR A 351 -23.88 -5.49 -28.87
C THR A 351 -24.70 -5.96 -30.09
N GLN A 352 -25.02 -7.26 -30.11
CA GLN A 352 -25.84 -7.88 -31.18
C GLN A 352 -27.18 -7.16 -31.47
N ALA A 353 -27.73 -6.40 -30.52
CA ALA A 353 -29.02 -5.71 -30.68
C ALA A 353 -29.02 -4.53 -31.66
N LEU A 354 -27.88 -3.87 -31.89
CA LEU A 354 -27.77 -2.74 -32.84
C LEU A 354 -27.43 -3.21 -34.25
N ASN A 355 -26.62 -4.28 -34.38
CA ASN A 355 -26.25 -4.89 -35.67
C ASN A 355 -27.43 -5.48 -36.45
N VAL A 356 -28.52 -5.84 -35.76
CA VAL A 356 -29.75 -6.33 -36.41
C VAL A 356 -30.64 -5.19 -36.90
N MET A 357 -30.56 -3.99 -36.32
CA MET A 357 -31.46 -2.86 -36.63
C MET A 357 -30.84 -1.78 -37.53
N PHE A 358 -29.52 -1.61 -37.55
CA PHE A 358 -28.85 -0.63 -38.43
C PHE A 358 -27.48 -1.16 -38.90
N PRO A 359 -27.19 -1.22 -40.22
CA PRO A 359 -25.86 -1.56 -40.69
C PRO A 359 -24.83 -0.49 -40.28
N ASP A 360 -23.67 -0.90 -39.78
CA ASP A 360 -22.59 -0.04 -39.24
C ASP A 360 -22.19 1.15 -40.11
N SER A 361 -22.31 0.99 -41.43
CA SER A 361 -22.05 2.06 -42.40
C SER A 361 -23.07 3.19 -42.32
N LEU A 362 -24.34 2.91 -42.04
CA LEU A 362 -25.41 3.90 -42.02
C LEU A 362 -25.37 4.76 -40.75
N LEU A 363 -25.13 4.17 -39.58
CA LEU A 363 -25.02 4.92 -38.32
C LEU A 363 -23.78 5.83 -38.33
N THR A 364 -22.66 5.32 -38.84
CA THR A 364 -21.42 6.09 -38.98
C THR A 364 -21.57 7.18 -40.02
N VAL A 365 -22.23 6.92 -41.15
CA VAL A 365 -22.55 7.93 -42.17
C VAL A 365 -23.56 8.94 -41.67
N VAL A 366 -24.56 8.58 -40.87
CA VAL A 366 -25.56 9.52 -40.30
C VAL A 366 -24.95 10.35 -39.16
N LEU A 367 -24.07 9.78 -38.34
CA LEU A 367 -23.31 10.52 -37.32
C LEU A 367 -22.29 11.46 -37.98
N LEU A 368 -21.54 10.98 -38.96
CA LEU A 368 -20.60 11.81 -39.72
C LEU A 368 -21.33 12.87 -40.54
N ALA A 369 -22.42 12.53 -41.23
CA ALA A 369 -23.25 13.49 -41.96
C ALA A 369 -23.97 14.46 -41.02
N GLY A 370 -24.39 14.03 -39.83
CA GLY A 370 -24.95 14.89 -38.80
C GLY A 370 -23.90 15.87 -38.24
N LEU A 371 -22.67 15.40 -38.00
CA LEU A 371 -21.53 16.24 -37.64
C LEU A 371 -21.15 17.20 -38.78
N LEU A 372 -21.17 16.71 -40.02
CA LEU A 372 -20.86 17.46 -41.23
C LEU A 372 -21.93 18.53 -41.48
N VAL A 373 -23.22 18.23 -41.28
CA VAL A 373 -24.34 19.19 -41.37
C VAL A 373 -24.29 20.19 -40.22
N LEU A 374 -23.90 19.79 -39.00
CA LEU A 374 -23.65 20.70 -37.87
C LEU A 374 -22.44 21.62 -38.10
N LEU A 375 -21.44 21.15 -38.86
CA LEU A 375 -20.27 21.93 -39.26
C LEU A 375 -20.51 22.79 -40.52
N LEU A 376 -21.43 22.40 -41.41
CA LEU A 376 -21.67 23.05 -42.70
C LEU A 376 -22.88 23.98 -42.72
N ALA A 377 -23.97 23.71 -41.98
CA ALA A 377 -25.22 24.48 -42.08
C ALA A 377 -25.28 25.73 -41.17
N PRO A 378 -24.63 25.78 -39.98
CA PRO A 378 -24.45 27.01 -39.21
C PRO A 378 -22.98 27.24 -38.74
N GLY A 379 -21.99 26.56 -39.32
CA GLY A 379 -20.69 26.25 -38.72
C GLY A 379 -19.81 27.40 -38.22
N ARG A 380 -20.00 28.65 -38.68
CA ARG A 380 -19.19 29.78 -38.22
C ARG A 380 -19.64 30.35 -36.87
N GLU A 381 -20.92 30.25 -36.56
CA GLU A 381 -21.51 30.84 -35.34
C GLU A 381 -22.33 29.83 -34.51
N GLY A 382 -22.96 28.85 -35.15
CA GLY A 382 -23.88 27.90 -34.51
C GLY A 382 -23.20 26.90 -33.58
N ALA A 383 -22.11 26.27 -34.01
CA ALA A 383 -21.38 25.31 -33.18
C ALA A 383 -20.68 25.98 -31.97
N PRO A 384 -19.96 27.12 -32.13
CA PRO A 384 -19.55 27.98 -31.02
C PRO A 384 -20.69 28.40 -30.07
N SER A 385 -21.83 28.81 -30.62
CA SER A 385 -22.98 29.23 -29.81
C SER A 385 -23.58 28.08 -29.02
N PHE A 386 -23.67 26.88 -29.62
CA PHE A 386 -24.12 25.67 -28.93
C PHE A 386 -23.16 25.29 -27.80
N ALA A 387 -21.85 25.32 -28.04
CA ALA A 387 -20.85 25.03 -27.02
C ALA A 387 -20.93 26.03 -25.87
N THR A 388 -21.07 27.33 -26.18
CA THR A 388 -21.25 28.39 -25.19
C THR A 388 -22.52 28.20 -24.37
N ARG A 389 -23.66 27.89 -25.01
CA ARG A 389 -24.92 27.58 -24.31
C ARG A 389 -24.77 26.36 -23.40
N THR A 390 -24.10 25.32 -23.86
CA THR A 390 -23.85 24.11 -23.05
C THR A 390 -23.01 24.41 -21.81
N ILE A 391 -21.95 25.20 -21.97
CA ILE A 391 -21.11 25.66 -20.85
C ILE A 391 -21.95 26.49 -19.87
N GLN A 392 -22.80 27.40 -20.36
CA GLN A 392 -23.71 28.21 -19.54
C GLN A 392 -24.75 27.35 -18.80
N LEU A 393 -25.31 26.32 -19.45
CA LEU A 393 -26.23 25.37 -18.82
C LEU A 393 -25.57 24.65 -17.63
N LEU A 394 -24.30 24.25 -17.75
CA LEU A 394 -23.56 23.61 -16.67
C LEU A 394 -23.12 24.59 -15.56
N GLN A 395 -23.15 25.90 -15.80
CA GLN A 395 -22.91 26.94 -14.79
C GLN A 395 -24.19 27.43 -14.09
N GLY A 396 -25.34 27.30 -14.75
CA GLY A 396 -26.59 27.89 -14.27
C GLY A 396 -27.06 27.29 -12.95
N GLU A 397 -27.65 28.14 -12.10
CA GLU A 397 -27.99 27.76 -10.71
C GLU A 397 -29.06 26.68 -10.63
N ARG A 398 -29.98 26.65 -11.60
CA ARG A 398 -31.07 25.67 -11.71
C ARG A 398 -30.77 24.57 -12.73
N THR A 399 -30.03 24.90 -13.78
CA THR A 399 -29.75 23.99 -14.90
C THR A 399 -28.65 22.99 -14.54
N ALA A 400 -27.60 23.40 -13.83
CA ALA A 400 -26.54 22.49 -13.40
C ALA A 400 -27.05 21.35 -12.48
N PRO A 401 -27.83 21.61 -11.41
CA PRO A 401 -28.40 20.53 -10.61
C PRO A 401 -29.41 19.70 -11.40
N PHE A 402 -30.16 20.28 -12.35
CA PHE A 402 -31.03 19.51 -13.22
C PHE A 402 -30.24 18.52 -14.10
N VAL A 403 -29.15 18.96 -14.74
CA VAL A 403 -28.26 18.10 -15.54
C VAL A 403 -27.67 16.99 -14.67
N LEU A 404 -27.23 17.34 -13.45
CA LEU A 404 -26.73 16.36 -12.48
C LEU A 404 -27.79 15.31 -12.15
N LEU A 405 -29.01 15.72 -11.83
CA LEU A 405 -30.12 14.82 -11.49
C LEU A 405 -30.53 13.94 -12.67
N LEU A 406 -30.49 14.46 -13.89
CA LEU A 406 -30.78 13.69 -15.09
C LEU A 406 -29.70 12.60 -15.31
N LEU A 407 -28.43 12.97 -15.35
CA LEU A 407 -27.32 12.03 -15.55
C LEU A 407 -27.22 11.02 -14.39
N GLY A 408 -27.36 11.52 -13.16
CA GLY A 408 -27.40 10.72 -11.94
C GLY A 408 -28.58 9.77 -11.92
N GLY A 409 -29.77 10.23 -12.30
CA GLY A 409 -30.98 9.40 -12.37
C GLY A 409 -30.87 8.28 -13.40
N ILE A 410 -30.29 8.55 -14.57
CA ILE A 410 -30.00 7.51 -15.58
C ILE A 410 -29.04 6.46 -14.99
N TRP A 411 -27.95 6.90 -14.37
CA TRP A 411 -26.95 5.99 -13.83
C TRP A 411 -27.45 5.16 -12.64
N VAL A 412 -28.08 5.81 -11.66
CA VAL A 412 -28.69 5.16 -10.49
C VAL A 412 -29.83 4.24 -10.94
N GLY A 413 -30.62 4.63 -11.95
CA GLY A 413 -31.64 3.78 -12.56
C GLY A 413 -31.04 2.51 -13.17
N TYR A 414 -29.95 2.64 -13.93
CA TYR A 414 -29.20 1.49 -14.44
C TYR A 414 -28.67 0.59 -13.32
N GLN A 415 -28.06 1.16 -12.28
CA GLN A 415 -27.58 0.40 -11.12
C GLN A 415 -28.72 -0.31 -10.37
N THR A 416 -29.89 0.32 -10.28
CA THR A 416 -31.10 -0.29 -9.69
C THR A 416 -31.52 -1.53 -10.46
N LEU A 417 -31.56 -1.43 -11.79
CA LEU A 417 -31.88 -2.55 -12.68
C LEU A 417 -30.86 -3.69 -12.52
N VAL A 418 -29.57 -3.37 -12.48
CA VAL A 418 -28.52 -4.37 -12.23
C VAL A 418 -28.71 -5.05 -10.87
N ILE A 419 -28.83 -4.28 -9.79
CA ILE A 419 -28.98 -4.81 -8.42
C ILE A 419 -30.19 -5.74 -8.31
N TYR A 420 -31.30 -5.39 -8.95
CA TYR A 420 -32.52 -6.19 -8.96
C TYR A 420 -32.31 -7.58 -9.59
N HIS A 421 -31.48 -7.67 -10.64
CA HIS A 421 -31.21 -8.92 -11.34
C HIS A 421 -30.04 -9.74 -10.79
N LEU A 422 -29.23 -9.20 -9.86
CA LEU A 422 -28.10 -9.93 -9.28
C LEU A 422 -28.55 -10.85 -8.12
N PRO A 423 -28.45 -12.18 -8.26
CA PRO A 423 -29.09 -13.13 -7.32
C PRO A 423 -28.29 -13.38 -6.03
N TYR A 424 -27.10 -12.81 -5.87
CA TYR A 424 -26.20 -13.02 -4.72
C TYR A 424 -25.89 -11.69 -4.02
N VAL A 425 -25.54 -11.77 -2.73
CA VAL A 425 -25.05 -10.60 -1.96
C VAL A 425 -23.53 -10.39 -2.11
N GLY A 426 -22.79 -11.47 -2.41
CA GLY A 426 -21.34 -11.47 -2.60
C GLY A 426 -20.63 -12.40 -1.59
N HIS A 427 -19.30 -12.40 -1.63
CA HIS A 427 -18.43 -13.22 -0.77
C HIS A 427 -17.86 -12.40 0.41
N ALA A 428 -17.45 -13.09 1.48
CA ALA A 428 -16.81 -12.56 2.69
C ALA A 428 -17.62 -11.45 3.38
N ASP A 429 -17.05 -10.26 3.51
CA ASP A 429 -17.64 -9.10 4.18
C ASP A 429 -19.03 -8.75 3.61
N TYR A 430 -19.24 -9.00 2.32
CA TYR A 430 -20.52 -8.73 1.66
C TYR A 430 -21.65 -9.61 2.24
N ALA A 431 -21.44 -10.93 2.30
CA ALA A 431 -22.44 -11.85 2.82
C ALA A 431 -22.61 -11.71 4.33
N ASP A 432 -21.52 -11.50 5.07
CA ASP A 432 -21.60 -11.32 6.51
C ASP A 432 -22.47 -10.13 6.90
N ASN A 433 -22.28 -8.97 6.25
CA ASN A 433 -23.10 -7.79 6.52
C ASN A 433 -24.60 -8.10 6.34
N ALA A 434 -24.95 -8.88 5.32
CA ALA A 434 -26.33 -9.29 5.06
C ALA A 434 -26.86 -10.29 6.10
N VAL A 435 -26.04 -11.29 6.50
CA VAL A 435 -26.40 -12.26 7.55
C VAL A 435 -26.64 -11.56 8.90
N VAL A 436 -25.75 -10.65 9.29
CA VAL A 436 -25.90 -9.88 10.53
C VAL A 436 -27.14 -9.00 10.46
N ALA A 437 -27.40 -8.35 9.33
CA ALA A 437 -28.61 -7.53 9.14
C ALA A 437 -29.89 -8.37 9.28
N ARG A 438 -29.92 -9.57 8.69
CA ARG A 438 -31.02 -10.52 8.88
C ARG A 438 -31.21 -10.89 10.35
N ASN A 439 -30.12 -11.21 11.06
CA ASN A 439 -30.19 -11.58 12.47
C ASN A 439 -30.66 -10.43 13.36
N LEU A 440 -30.34 -9.18 13.02
CA LEU A 440 -30.91 -7.99 13.68
C LEU A 440 -32.43 -7.90 13.46
N VAL A 441 -32.91 -8.07 12.23
CA VAL A 441 -34.36 -8.06 11.90
C VAL A 441 -35.10 -9.17 12.64
N ARG A 442 -34.48 -10.35 12.78
CA ARG A 442 -35.03 -11.50 13.52
C ARG A 442 -34.92 -11.37 15.05
N GLY A 443 -34.40 -10.26 15.58
CA GLY A 443 -34.26 -10.03 17.03
C GLY A 443 -33.15 -10.85 17.71
N ARG A 444 -32.24 -11.47 16.94
CA ARG A 444 -31.14 -12.30 17.47
C ARG A 444 -29.90 -11.48 17.87
N GLY A 445 -29.85 -10.21 17.47
CA GLY A 445 -28.73 -9.32 17.78
C GLY A 445 -27.54 -9.48 16.85
N TRP A 446 -26.36 -9.06 17.31
CA TRP A 446 -25.10 -9.03 16.56
C TRP A 446 -24.40 -10.38 16.55
N VAL A 447 -25.04 -11.39 15.97
CA VAL A 447 -24.54 -12.77 15.91
C VAL A 447 -24.45 -13.29 14.48
N VAL A 448 -23.57 -14.25 14.27
CA VAL A 448 -23.44 -15.04 13.05
C VAL A 448 -23.54 -16.52 13.39
N ASP A 449 -23.97 -17.35 12.43
CA ASP A 449 -24.14 -18.80 12.59
C ASP A 449 -23.06 -19.58 11.86
N TYR A 450 -21.84 -19.05 11.87
CA TYR A 450 -20.70 -19.72 11.26
C TYR A 450 -19.36 -19.42 11.92
N VAL A 451 -18.44 -20.37 11.75
CA VAL A 451 -17.03 -20.22 12.17
C VAL A 451 -16.16 -20.11 10.93
N THR A 452 -15.36 -19.06 10.87
CA THR A 452 -14.54 -18.71 9.69
C THR A 452 -13.05 -18.78 9.95
N GLN A 453 -12.63 -18.39 11.15
CA GLN A 453 -11.24 -18.35 11.58
C GLN A 453 -11.08 -19.17 12.85
N PHE A 454 -9.90 -19.77 13.02
CA PHE A 454 -9.57 -20.68 14.12
C PHE A 454 -8.46 -20.09 15.01
N TYR A 455 -8.63 -18.82 15.40
CA TYR A 455 -7.81 -18.15 16.42
C TYR A 455 -8.21 -18.54 17.84
N GLN A 456 -9.47 -18.95 18.00
CA GLN A 456 -10.02 -19.53 19.22
C GLN A 456 -11.04 -20.61 18.84
N LEU A 457 -11.34 -21.50 19.79
CA LEU A 457 -12.36 -22.52 19.62
C LEU A 457 -13.67 -22.01 20.21
N TYR A 458 -14.76 -22.05 19.43
CA TYR A 458 -16.09 -21.68 19.90
C TYR A 458 -16.85 -22.91 20.39
N GLU A 459 -17.73 -22.75 21.38
CA GLU A 459 -18.57 -23.86 21.88
C GLU A 459 -19.55 -24.38 20.82
N GLY A 460 -19.93 -23.53 19.86
CA GLY A 460 -20.81 -23.89 18.75
C GLY A 460 -20.61 -22.98 17.54
N THR A 461 -21.51 -23.08 16.56
CA THR A 461 -21.44 -22.30 15.33
C THR A 461 -22.01 -20.89 15.47
N THR A 462 -22.99 -20.69 16.37
CA THR A 462 -23.52 -19.37 16.68
C THR A 462 -22.59 -18.63 17.64
N ARG A 463 -22.13 -17.46 17.22
CA ARG A 463 -21.23 -16.60 18.01
C ARG A 463 -21.53 -15.12 17.78
N PRO A 464 -21.07 -14.22 18.67
CA PRO A 464 -21.08 -12.79 18.40
C PRO A 464 -20.36 -12.47 17.09
N GLN A 465 -20.74 -11.39 16.41
CA GLN A 465 -20.01 -10.96 15.23
C GLN A 465 -18.73 -10.23 15.62
N GLU A 466 -17.56 -10.79 15.35
CA GLU A 466 -16.28 -10.20 15.75
C GLU A 466 -15.36 -9.74 14.61
N THR A 467 -15.75 -9.93 13.35
CA THR A 467 -14.84 -9.61 12.23
C THR A 467 -15.04 -8.19 11.71
N TRP A 468 -16.26 -7.85 11.27
CA TRP A 468 -16.52 -6.61 10.53
C TRP A 468 -17.31 -5.54 11.33
N PRO A 469 -17.28 -4.27 10.87
CA PRO A 469 -17.89 -3.14 11.58
C PRO A 469 -19.42 -3.19 11.62
N LEU A 470 -20.00 -2.55 12.63
CA LEU A 470 -21.43 -2.70 12.95
C LEU A 470 -22.37 -1.87 12.07
N LEU A 471 -21.91 -0.77 11.46
CA LEU A 471 -22.86 0.18 10.88
C LEU A 471 -23.48 -0.32 9.57
N GLN A 472 -22.76 -1.12 8.78
CA GLN A 472 -23.26 -1.60 7.49
C GLN A 472 -24.53 -2.47 7.62
N PRO A 473 -24.58 -3.46 8.53
CA PRO A 473 -25.81 -4.20 8.81
C PRO A 473 -26.98 -3.33 9.28
N VAL A 474 -26.72 -2.27 10.06
CA VAL A 474 -27.77 -1.33 10.51
C VAL A 474 -28.43 -0.63 9.34
N TRP A 475 -27.66 -0.26 8.30
CA TRP A 475 -28.24 0.34 7.10
C TRP A 475 -29.13 -0.62 6.33
N MET A 476 -28.80 -1.92 6.32
CA MET A 476 -29.53 -2.95 5.58
C MET A 476 -30.82 -3.39 6.28
N ALA A 477 -30.81 -3.48 7.60
CA ALA A 477 -31.91 -4.05 8.39
C ALA A 477 -33.29 -3.44 8.06
N PRO A 478 -33.49 -2.11 7.92
CA PRO A 478 -34.79 -1.55 7.54
C PRO A 478 -35.31 -2.05 6.19
N PHE A 479 -34.43 -2.23 5.21
CA PHE A 479 -34.82 -2.70 3.88
C PHE A 479 -35.15 -4.20 3.87
N LEU A 480 -34.41 -4.99 4.64
CA LEU A 480 -34.73 -6.41 4.83
C LEU A 480 -36.05 -6.61 5.60
N ALA A 481 -36.35 -5.72 6.56
CA ALA A 481 -37.63 -5.74 7.27
C ALA A 481 -38.83 -5.39 6.37
N ILE A 482 -38.65 -4.47 5.42
CA ILE A 482 -39.73 -4.02 4.52
C ILE A 482 -39.91 -4.97 3.32
N PHE A 483 -38.81 -5.41 2.70
CA PHE A 483 -38.84 -6.15 1.43
C PHE A 483 -38.54 -7.65 1.58
N GLY A 484 -38.25 -8.11 2.80
CA GLY A 484 -37.80 -9.48 3.08
C GLY A 484 -36.31 -9.69 2.82
N GLU A 485 -35.85 -10.92 3.08
CA GLU A 485 -34.45 -11.35 3.00
C GLU A 485 -33.97 -11.58 1.55
N GLN A 486 -34.12 -10.55 0.73
CA GLN A 486 -33.77 -10.58 -0.69
C GLN A 486 -32.37 -9.99 -0.92
N ALA A 487 -31.61 -10.57 -1.86
CA ALA A 487 -30.26 -10.10 -2.18
C ALA A 487 -30.22 -8.66 -2.70
N TRP A 488 -31.22 -8.25 -3.49
CA TRP A 488 -31.35 -6.88 -3.99
C TRP A 488 -31.69 -5.89 -2.88
N ALA A 489 -32.52 -6.29 -1.90
CA ALA A 489 -32.91 -5.45 -0.77
C ALA A 489 -31.70 -5.10 0.12
N ALA A 490 -30.79 -6.06 0.32
CA ALA A 490 -29.55 -5.85 1.06
C ALA A 490 -28.62 -4.81 0.42
N LYS A 491 -28.77 -4.52 -0.89
CA LYS A 491 -27.92 -3.60 -1.66
C LYS A 491 -28.49 -2.18 -1.76
N ILE A 492 -29.76 -1.97 -1.44
CA ILE A 492 -30.43 -0.66 -1.49
C ILE A 492 -29.67 0.43 -0.69
N PRO A 493 -29.12 0.16 0.51
CA PRO A 493 -28.36 1.18 1.23
C PRO A 493 -27.23 1.79 0.43
N ASN A 494 -26.48 0.96 -0.31
CA ASN A 494 -25.35 1.44 -1.11
C ASN A 494 -25.84 2.23 -2.33
N LEU A 495 -26.98 1.86 -2.92
CA LEU A 495 -27.63 2.66 -3.97
C LEU A 495 -28.04 4.06 -3.47
N VAL A 496 -28.61 4.14 -2.25
CA VAL A 496 -28.95 5.43 -1.60
C VAL A 496 -27.68 6.23 -1.33
N LEU A 497 -26.62 5.61 -0.83
CA LEU A 497 -25.34 6.26 -0.57
C LEU A 497 -24.67 6.77 -1.85
N THR A 498 -24.81 6.08 -2.99
CA THR A 498 -24.35 6.58 -4.30
C THR A 498 -25.10 7.86 -4.70
N SER A 499 -26.40 7.92 -4.44
CA SER A 499 -27.20 9.13 -4.67
C SER A 499 -26.74 10.29 -3.76
N VAL A 500 -26.48 10.00 -2.48
CA VAL A 500 -25.92 10.98 -1.54
C VAL A 500 -24.53 11.44 -1.98
N LEU A 501 -23.66 10.52 -2.43
CA LEU A 501 -22.32 10.84 -2.92
C LEU A 501 -22.36 11.80 -4.10
N LEU A 502 -23.27 11.56 -5.05
CA LEU A 502 -23.47 12.40 -6.23
C LEU A 502 -23.88 13.84 -5.84
N LEU A 503 -24.83 13.99 -4.93
CA LEU A 503 -25.26 15.29 -4.42
C LEU A 503 -24.15 15.98 -3.60
N LEU A 504 -23.43 15.21 -2.78
CA LEU A 504 -22.34 15.71 -1.96
C LEU A 504 -21.17 16.21 -2.82
N LEU A 505 -20.77 15.47 -3.85
CA LEU A 505 -19.74 15.88 -4.81
C LEU A 505 -20.13 17.16 -5.55
N PHE A 506 -21.39 17.27 -5.98
CA PHE A 506 -21.88 18.50 -6.59
C PHE A 506 -21.83 19.67 -5.61
N ALA A 507 -22.31 19.50 -4.38
CA ALA A 507 -22.29 20.53 -3.35
C ALA A 507 -20.86 21.00 -3.03
N ILE A 508 -19.92 20.06 -2.90
CA ILE A 508 -18.50 20.36 -2.65
C ILE A 508 -17.90 21.10 -3.84
N GLY A 509 -18.09 20.59 -5.06
CA GLY A 509 -17.56 21.20 -6.28
C GLY A 509 -18.11 22.61 -6.51
N ALA A 510 -19.43 22.80 -6.36
CA ALA A 510 -20.09 24.09 -6.51
C ALA A 510 -19.67 25.10 -5.43
N THR A 511 -19.38 24.64 -4.21
CA THR A 511 -18.97 25.52 -3.10
C THR A 511 -17.49 25.89 -3.16
N LEU A 512 -16.62 24.92 -3.47
CA LEU A 512 -15.17 25.10 -3.43
C LEU A 512 -14.59 25.57 -4.77
N TRP A 513 -15.29 25.41 -5.88
CA TRP A 513 -14.82 25.86 -7.18
C TRP A 513 -15.95 26.47 -8.00
N ASP A 514 -16.70 25.64 -8.72
CA ASP A 514 -17.77 26.03 -9.64
C ASP A 514 -18.72 24.85 -9.87
N ARG A 515 -19.96 25.14 -10.28
CA ARG A 515 -21.01 24.11 -10.50
C ARG A 515 -20.59 23.08 -11.56
N ARG A 516 -19.87 23.49 -12.61
CA ARG A 516 -19.36 22.58 -13.65
C ARG A 516 -18.40 21.54 -13.09
N VAL A 517 -17.56 21.95 -12.14
CA VAL A 517 -16.62 21.07 -11.43
C VAL A 517 -17.38 20.04 -10.62
N GLY A 518 -18.45 20.46 -9.93
CA GLY A 518 -19.32 19.56 -9.17
C GLY A 518 -20.00 18.50 -10.04
N VAL A 519 -20.61 18.91 -11.16
CA VAL A 519 -21.26 17.97 -12.09
C VAL A 519 -20.26 16.97 -12.66
N THR A 520 -19.12 17.46 -13.14
CA THR A 520 -18.11 16.61 -13.79
C THR A 520 -17.49 15.64 -12.79
N ALA A 521 -17.13 16.10 -11.59
CA ALA A 521 -16.55 15.25 -10.56
C ALA A 521 -17.51 14.16 -10.09
N ALA A 522 -18.80 14.49 -9.96
CA ALA A 522 -19.84 13.52 -9.63
C ALA A 522 -19.92 12.42 -10.68
N VAL A 523 -20.03 12.77 -11.96
CA VAL A 523 -20.07 11.81 -13.08
C VAL A 523 -18.82 10.93 -13.08
N LEU A 524 -17.62 11.54 -13.08
CA LEU A 524 -16.35 10.80 -13.12
C LEU A 524 -16.19 9.80 -11.96
N THR A 525 -16.74 10.13 -10.78
CA THR A 525 -16.66 9.27 -9.61
C THR A 525 -17.64 8.10 -9.70
N VAL A 526 -18.93 8.38 -9.94
CA VAL A 526 -19.97 7.32 -9.88
C VAL A 526 -19.92 6.35 -11.05
N THR A 527 -19.41 6.77 -12.21
CA THR A 527 -19.27 5.90 -13.40
C THR A 527 -17.96 5.09 -13.41
N SER A 528 -17.11 5.24 -12.39
CA SER A 528 -15.94 4.38 -12.22
C SER A 528 -16.38 2.95 -11.89
N HIS A 529 -15.72 1.95 -12.48
CA HIS A 529 -15.98 0.54 -12.17
C HIS A 529 -15.81 0.23 -10.67
N LEU A 530 -14.93 0.97 -9.98
CA LEU A 530 -14.72 0.83 -8.54
C LEU A 530 -15.97 1.23 -7.76
N PHE A 531 -16.56 2.40 -8.04
CA PHE A 531 -17.79 2.85 -7.36
C PHE A 531 -19.03 2.08 -7.82
N PHE A 532 -19.06 1.62 -9.07
CA PHE A 532 -20.08 0.68 -9.53
C PHE A 532 -20.05 -0.60 -8.68
N THR A 533 -18.86 -1.19 -8.50
CA THR A 533 -18.63 -2.36 -7.65
C THR A 533 -19.09 -2.12 -6.22
N LEU A 534 -18.72 -0.98 -5.62
CA LEU A 534 -19.17 -0.63 -4.26
C LEU A 534 -20.70 -0.50 -4.14
N THR A 535 -21.39 -0.17 -5.23
CA THR A 535 -22.85 -0.02 -5.24
C THR A 535 -23.55 -1.38 -5.32
N ILE A 536 -23.04 -2.31 -6.12
CA ILE A 536 -23.69 -3.61 -6.38
C ILE A 536 -23.39 -4.68 -5.32
N TYR A 537 -22.40 -4.47 -4.45
CA TYR A 537 -22.11 -5.34 -3.30
C TYR A 537 -22.47 -4.68 -1.98
N THR A 538 -22.76 -5.51 -0.98
CA THR A 538 -23.09 -5.14 0.40
C THR A 538 -21.86 -4.81 1.24
N THR A 539 -21.02 -3.90 0.74
CA THR A 539 -19.75 -3.50 1.37
C THR A 539 -19.87 -2.24 2.22
N SER A 540 -19.00 -2.14 3.24
CA SER A 540 -18.90 -0.98 4.12
C SER A 540 -18.15 0.21 3.52
N ASP A 541 -17.42 0.00 2.41
CA ASP A 541 -16.51 1.00 1.83
C ASP A 541 -17.22 2.23 1.28
N LEU A 542 -18.40 2.10 0.67
CA LEU A 542 -19.11 3.24 0.08
C LEU A 542 -19.57 4.25 1.14
N ALA A 543 -20.19 3.75 2.20
CA ALA A 543 -20.57 4.56 3.35
C ALA A 543 -19.34 5.23 3.97
N PHE A 544 -18.22 4.51 4.09
CA PHE A 544 -16.96 5.06 4.60
C PHE A 544 -16.47 6.23 3.73
N VAL A 545 -16.54 6.12 2.40
CA VAL A 545 -16.21 7.22 1.48
C VAL A 545 -17.13 8.43 1.70
N VAL A 546 -18.45 8.22 1.74
CA VAL A 546 -19.44 9.30 1.91
C VAL A 546 -19.25 10.03 3.24
N LEU A 547 -19.09 9.28 4.33
CA LEU A 547 -18.92 9.83 5.69
C LEU A 547 -17.57 10.55 5.83
N SER A 548 -16.51 10.01 5.25
CA SER A 548 -15.18 10.66 5.20
C SER A 548 -15.24 11.97 4.41
N LEU A 549 -15.79 11.95 3.20
CA LEU A 549 -15.95 13.11 2.33
C LEU A 549 -16.79 14.20 3.01
N GLY A 550 -17.93 13.82 3.59
CA GLY A 550 -18.82 14.72 4.31
C GLY A 550 -18.19 15.31 5.57
N SER A 551 -17.52 14.49 6.39
CA SER A 551 -16.88 14.96 7.63
C SER A 551 -15.76 15.96 7.36
N LEU A 552 -14.93 15.71 6.34
CA LEU A 552 -13.87 16.62 5.88
C LEU A 552 -14.44 17.92 5.29
N PHE A 553 -15.49 17.83 4.48
CA PHE A 553 -16.15 19.00 3.90
C PHE A 553 -16.78 19.89 4.99
N LEU A 554 -17.53 19.30 5.92
CA LEU A 554 -18.12 20.06 7.03
C LEU A 554 -17.04 20.66 7.94
N LEU A 555 -15.92 19.95 8.15
CA LEU A 555 -14.80 20.46 8.94
C LEU A 555 -14.19 21.71 8.30
N ILE A 556 -13.87 21.68 7.00
CA ILE A 556 -13.30 22.85 6.33
C ILE A 556 -14.30 24.01 6.27
N GLN A 557 -15.59 23.73 5.99
CA GLN A 557 -16.64 24.73 5.97
C GLN A 557 -16.85 25.37 7.36
N SER A 558 -16.76 24.59 8.43
CA SER A 558 -16.82 25.12 9.80
C SER A 558 -15.71 26.14 10.01
N GLN A 559 -14.47 25.82 9.64
CA GLN A 559 -13.35 26.75 9.82
C GLN A 559 -13.47 27.97 8.90
N GLU A 560 -14.10 27.86 7.73
CA GLU A 560 -14.42 29.00 6.87
C GLU A 560 -15.43 29.96 7.52
N LYS A 561 -16.45 29.44 8.19
CA LYS A 561 -17.54 30.21 8.84
C LYS A 561 -17.27 30.56 10.30
N ARG A 562 -16.07 30.26 10.83
CA ARG A 562 -15.70 30.54 12.21
C ARG A 562 -15.71 32.05 12.50
N PRO A 563 -16.40 32.52 13.56
CA PRO A 563 -16.40 33.93 13.94
C PRO A 563 -15.01 34.42 14.39
N ALA A 564 -14.69 35.69 14.15
CA ALA A 564 -13.44 36.30 14.58
C ALA A 564 -13.36 36.36 16.12
N CYS A 565 -12.19 36.07 16.69
CA CYS A 565 -11.97 35.95 18.14
C CYS A 565 -12.47 37.15 18.96
N SER A 566 -12.48 38.36 18.40
CA SER A 566 -12.94 39.58 19.06
C SER A 566 -14.44 39.60 19.39
N SER A 567 -15.23 38.70 18.81
CA SER A 567 -16.69 38.65 18.98
C SER A 567 -17.18 37.49 19.87
N ALA A 568 -16.36 36.47 20.11
CA ALA A 568 -16.79 35.24 20.79
C ALA A 568 -16.36 35.15 22.26
N PHE A 569 -15.30 35.88 22.66
CA PHE A 569 -14.80 35.89 24.04
C PHE A 569 -14.46 37.33 24.44
N PRO A 570 -15.24 37.98 25.33
CA PRO A 570 -14.90 39.30 25.82
C PRO A 570 -13.55 39.28 26.55
N ALA A 571 -12.82 40.40 26.47
CA ALA A 571 -11.50 40.56 27.09
C ALA A 571 -11.51 40.43 28.62
N SER A 572 -12.68 40.55 29.26
CA SER A 572 -12.92 40.26 30.66
C SER A 572 -13.47 38.84 30.84
N PHE A 573 -12.60 37.93 31.28
CA PHE A 573 -12.92 36.52 31.47
C PHE A 573 -13.61 36.32 32.83
N THR A 574 -14.91 36.05 32.84
CA THR A 574 -15.62 35.53 34.03
C THR A 574 -16.06 34.08 33.74
N PRO A 575 -15.81 33.11 34.65
CA PRO A 575 -16.22 31.71 34.45
C PRO A 575 -17.72 31.54 34.14
N SER A 576 -18.56 32.45 34.66
CA SER A 576 -20.00 32.50 34.42
C SER A 576 -20.39 32.88 32.98
N ALA A 577 -19.54 33.55 32.22
CA ALA A 577 -19.81 33.97 30.84
C ALA A 577 -19.36 32.94 29.77
N VAL A 578 -18.57 31.92 30.15
CA VAL A 578 -18.04 30.90 29.24
C VAL A 578 -19.13 29.95 28.73
N LEU A 579 -19.99 29.46 29.63
CA LEU A 579 -21.04 28.51 29.26
C LEU A 579 -22.10 29.14 28.33
N PRO A 580 -22.62 30.37 28.58
CA PRO A 580 -23.57 31.02 27.68
C PRO A 580 -22.99 31.35 26.30
N SER A 581 -21.74 31.82 26.23
CA SER A 581 -21.05 32.13 24.96
C SER A 581 -20.75 30.87 24.13
N LEU A 582 -20.41 29.76 24.78
CA LEU A 582 -20.24 28.47 24.14
C LEU A 582 -21.57 27.92 23.61
N LEU A 583 -22.65 28.00 24.39
CA LEU A 583 -24.00 27.61 23.94
C LEU A 583 -24.51 28.48 22.78
N ALA A 584 -24.25 29.79 22.80
CA ALA A 584 -24.57 30.67 21.68
C ALA A 584 -23.75 30.32 20.42
N SER A 585 -22.47 29.98 20.59
CA SER A 585 -21.60 29.54 19.50
C SER A 585 -22.02 28.19 18.92
N LEU A 586 -22.53 27.27 19.74
CA LEU A 586 -23.11 25.99 19.31
C LEU A 586 -24.37 26.17 18.46
N ARG A 587 -25.19 27.16 18.78
CA ARG A 587 -26.39 27.53 17.99
C ARG A 587 -26.07 28.24 16.68
N SER A 588 -24.83 28.67 16.49
CA SER A 588 -24.40 29.30 15.24
C SER A 588 -24.18 28.27 14.12
N ARG A 589 -24.13 28.75 12.87
CA ARG A 589 -23.77 27.91 11.71
C ARG A 589 -22.40 27.26 11.84
N TRP A 590 -21.45 27.89 12.54
CA TRP A 590 -20.14 27.30 12.83
C TRP A 590 -20.28 26.06 13.73
N GLY A 591 -21.03 26.18 14.82
CA GLY A 591 -21.28 25.09 15.76
C GLY A 591 -21.98 23.91 15.09
N ALA A 592 -23.03 24.18 14.32
CA ALA A 592 -23.75 23.14 13.58
C ALA A 592 -22.85 22.36 12.59
N LEU A 593 -21.98 23.06 11.84
CA LEU A 593 -21.04 22.41 10.91
C LEU A 593 -19.97 21.59 11.65
N LEU A 594 -19.48 22.07 12.79
CA LEU A 594 -18.47 21.39 13.59
C LEU A 594 -19.04 20.13 14.26
N VAL A 595 -20.24 20.23 14.84
CA VAL A 595 -20.98 19.09 15.40
C VAL A 595 -21.34 18.10 14.30
N GLY A 596 -21.81 18.57 13.14
CA GLY A 596 -22.08 17.73 11.98
C GLY A 596 -20.83 16.99 11.50
N SER A 597 -19.68 17.68 11.43
CA SER A 597 -18.39 17.04 11.12
C SER A 597 -18.03 15.97 12.16
N GLY A 598 -18.16 16.27 13.46
CA GLY A 598 -17.88 15.30 14.53
C GLY A 598 -18.80 14.08 14.48
N GLY A 599 -20.09 14.29 14.21
CA GLY A 599 -21.07 13.20 14.06
C GLY A 599 -20.75 12.30 12.87
N LEU A 600 -20.44 12.88 11.71
CA LEU A 600 -20.01 12.11 10.53
C LEU A 600 -18.67 11.40 10.75
N THR A 601 -17.73 11.99 11.50
CA THR A 601 -16.48 11.32 11.90
C THR A 601 -16.76 10.12 12.80
N GLY A 602 -17.68 10.24 13.77
CA GLY A 602 -18.11 9.14 14.62
C GLY A 602 -18.73 8.00 13.81
N LEU A 603 -19.66 8.32 12.89
CA LEU A 603 -20.25 7.34 11.97
C LEU A 603 -19.19 6.72 11.05
N MET A 604 -18.23 7.49 10.56
CA MET A 604 -17.13 6.99 9.73
C MET A 604 -16.30 5.93 10.48
N MET A 605 -15.98 6.16 11.75
CA MET A 605 -15.27 5.18 12.59
C MET A 605 -16.12 3.94 12.89
N LEU A 606 -17.43 4.13 13.11
CA LEU A 606 -18.38 3.02 13.33
C LEU A 606 -18.60 2.17 12.06
N GLN A 607 -18.52 2.81 10.89
CA GLN A 607 -18.56 2.17 9.58
C GLN A 607 -17.29 1.40 9.27
N LYS A 608 -16.12 1.95 9.65
CA LYS A 608 -14.82 1.32 9.48
C LYS A 608 -13.84 1.84 10.54
N PRO A 609 -13.40 1.01 11.51
CA PRO A 609 -12.52 1.46 12.60
C PRO A 609 -11.21 2.09 12.15
N ALA A 610 -10.68 1.69 10.98
CA ALA A 610 -9.50 2.33 10.38
C ALA A 610 -9.71 3.84 10.09
N GLY A 611 -10.96 4.30 10.01
CA GLY A 611 -11.33 5.72 9.98
C GLY A 611 -10.80 6.52 11.17
N ALA A 612 -10.48 5.88 12.29
CA ALA A 612 -9.83 6.53 13.42
C ALA A 612 -8.49 7.18 13.02
N MET A 613 -7.73 6.59 12.09
CA MET A 613 -6.49 7.18 11.60
C MET A 613 -6.75 8.45 10.77
N VAL A 614 -7.85 8.47 10.01
CA VAL A 614 -8.31 9.68 9.30
C VAL A 614 -8.72 10.76 10.31
N ALA A 615 -9.47 10.38 11.35
CA ALA A 615 -9.89 11.28 12.43
C ALA A 615 -8.70 11.88 13.19
N VAL A 616 -7.66 11.10 13.50
CA VAL A 616 -6.41 11.61 14.12
C VAL A 616 -5.82 12.73 13.26
N GLY A 617 -5.72 12.50 11.96
CA GLY A 617 -5.25 13.49 11.00
C GLY A 617 -6.10 14.77 10.94
N MET A 618 -7.44 14.61 10.94
CA MET A 618 -8.39 15.72 11.02
C MET A 618 -8.24 16.51 12.33
N GLY A 619 -8.05 15.84 13.46
CA GLY A 619 -7.84 16.45 14.77
C GLY A 619 -6.54 17.26 14.82
N VAL A 620 -5.44 16.70 14.30
CA VAL A 620 -4.16 17.42 14.17
C VAL A 620 -4.30 18.64 13.27
N TRP A 621 -5.02 18.53 12.15
CA TRP A 621 -5.32 19.68 11.29
C TRP A 621 -6.14 20.74 12.03
N LEU A 622 -7.19 20.35 12.77
CA LEU A 622 -8.04 21.26 13.51
C LEU A 622 -7.25 22.03 14.58
N LEU A 623 -6.37 21.34 15.32
CA LEU A 623 -5.47 21.97 16.30
C LEU A 623 -4.49 22.97 15.66
N THR A 624 -4.04 22.71 14.42
CA THR A 624 -3.07 23.56 13.71
C THR A 624 -3.71 24.73 12.93
N ASP A 625 -4.85 24.54 12.26
CA ASP A 625 -5.55 25.61 11.50
C ASP A 625 -6.27 26.59 12.42
N ALA A 626 -6.85 26.12 13.54
CA ALA A 626 -7.42 26.97 14.58
C ALA A 626 -6.42 28.03 15.08
N GLY A 627 -5.12 27.72 15.03
CA GLY A 627 -4.04 28.65 15.36
C GLY A 627 -3.76 29.75 14.34
N ARG A 628 -4.15 29.60 13.06
CA ARG A 628 -3.84 30.57 11.99
C ARG A 628 -4.92 31.64 11.81
N LYS A 629 -6.19 31.33 12.06
CA LYS A 629 -7.33 32.27 11.93
C LYS A 629 -7.61 33.12 13.16
N ALA A 630 -7.02 32.78 14.30
CA ALA A 630 -7.16 33.57 15.53
C ALA A 630 -6.59 35.00 15.42
N GLY A 631 -6.01 35.41 14.26
CA GLY A 631 -5.59 36.79 13.99
C GLY A 631 -4.39 37.24 14.83
N THR A 632 -3.93 36.42 15.75
CA THR A 632 -2.76 36.70 16.56
C THR A 632 -1.53 36.47 15.69
N GLY A 633 -0.99 37.53 15.11
CA GLY A 633 0.43 37.57 14.73
C GLY A 633 1.40 37.31 15.90
N LEU A 634 0.89 36.94 17.09
CA LEU A 634 1.67 36.42 18.20
C LEU A 634 2.27 35.07 17.81
N SER A 635 3.55 35.10 17.45
CA SER A 635 4.41 33.93 17.57
C SER A 635 4.37 33.39 19.01
N TRP A 636 4.66 32.10 19.22
CA TRP A 636 4.89 31.52 20.56
C TRP A 636 5.79 32.36 21.48
N ARG A 637 6.65 33.21 20.90
CA ARG A 637 7.50 34.14 21.63
C ARG A 637 6.75 35.31 22.29
N CYS A 638 5.61 35.74 21.75
CA CYS A 638 4.76 36.77 22.38
C CYS A 638 3.78 36.17 23.39
N ALA A 639 3.25 34.97 23.11
CA ALA A 639 2.31 34.30 24.01
C ALA A 639 2.96 33.99 25.38
N TRP A 640 4.24 33.60 25.41
CA TRP A 640 4.98 33.36 26.65
C TRP A 640 5.03 34.57 27.61
N ARG A 641 4.89 35.79 27.10
CA ARG A 641 4.95 37.02 27.90
C ARG A 641 3.60 37.44 28.50
N GLN A 642 2.49 36.81 28.09
CA GLN A 642 1.14 37.13 28.57
C GLN A 642 0.34 35.83 28.81
N PRO A 643 0.16 35.40 30.08
CA PRO A 643 -0.56 34.18 30.42
C PRO A 643 -1.99 34.14 29.88
N SER A 644 -2.68 35.29 29.85
CA SER A 644 -4.03 35.43 29.29
C SER A 644 -4.08 35.17 27.77
N ALA A 645 -3.03 35.51 27.04
CA ALA A 645 -2.93 35.24 25.60
C ALA A 645 -2.64 33.76 25.32
N LEU A 646 -1.84 33.09 26.16
CA LEU A 646 -1.65 31.64 26.10
C LEU A 646 -2.96 30.89 26.37
N TRP A 647 -3.70 31.32 27.39
CA TRP A 647 -4.98 30.73 27.75
C TRP A 647 -6.03 30.90 26.65
N ALA A 648 -6.19 32.12 26.12
CA ALA A 648 -7.12 32.38 25.01
C ALA A 648 -6.79 31.56 23.76
N LEU A 649 -5.50 31.34 23.48
CA LEU A 649 -5.04 30.54 22.36
C LEU A 649 -5.20 29.03 22.61
N ALA A 650 -4.97 28.56 23.85
CA ALA A 650 -5.25 27.19 24.26
C ALA A 650 -6.75 26.88 24.17
N VAL A 651 -7.61 27.72 24.75
CA VAL A 651 -9.07 27.59 24.70
C VAL A 651 -9.57 27.65 23.25
N GLY A 652 -9.08 28.58 22.44
CA GLY A 652 -9.45 28.73 21.03
C GLY A 652 -9.07 27.53 20.14
N ARG A 653 -8.13 26.68 20.57
CA ARG A 653 -7.75 25.44 19.85
C ARG A 653 -8.39 24.20 20.46
N LEU A 654 -8.39 24.08 21.78
CA LEU A 654 -8.84 22.90 22.51
C LEU A 654 -10.35 22.77 22.55
N VAL A 655 -11.11 23.87 22.66
CA VAL A 655 -12.58 23.79 22.75
C VAL A 655 -13.20 23.24 21.45
N PRO A 656 -12.87 23.76 20.24
CA PRO A 656 -13.40 23.19 19.01
C PRO A 656 -13.01 21.72 18.81
N PHE A 657 -11.76 21.38 19.17
CA PHE A 657 -11.27 20.01 19.12
C PHE A 657 -12.04 19.10 20.09
N ALA A 658 -12.18 19.48 21.36
CA ALA A 658 -12.86 18.71 22.39
C ALA A 658 -14.35 18.53 22.05
N LEU A 659 -15.01 19.55 21.51
CA LEU A 659 -16.39 19.44 21.05
C LEU A 659 -16.52 18.46 19.89
N TRP A 660 -15.70 18.62 18.85
CA TRP A 660 -15.70 17.74 17.68
C TRP A 660 -15.39 16.28 18.07
N ALA A 661 -14.34 16.07 18.87
CA ALA A 661 -13.93 14.76 19.35
C ALA A 661 -14.97 14.15 20.30
N GLY A 662 -15.55 14.94 21.19
CA GLY A 662 -16.61 14.49 22.11
C GLY A 662 -17.85 14.00 21.37
N VAL A 663 -18.30 14.72 20.34
CA VAL A 663 -19.40 14.26 19.48
C VAL A 663 -19.04 12.99 18.72
N ALA A 664 -17.83 12.92 18.14
CA ALA A 664 -17.38 11.74 17.42
C ALA A 664 -17.31 10.49 18.33
N LEU A 665 -16.78 10.64 19.54
CA LEU A 665 -16.68 9.57 20.54
C LEU A 665 -18.05 9.16 21.09
N LEU A 666 -18.98 10.10 21.27
CA LEU A 666 -20.35 9.79 21.68
C LEU A 666 -21.03 8.88 20.65
N VAL A 667 -20.89 9.19 19.36
CA VAL A 667 -21.42 8.37 18.27
C VAL A 667 -20.72 7.00 18.17
N LEU A 668 -19.42 6.93 18.45
CA LEU A 668 -18.66 5.68 18.45
C LEU A 668 -18.91 4.82 19.71
N SER A 669 -19.41 5.40 20.79
CA SER A 669 -19.53 4.75 22.10
C SER A 669 -20.28 3.41 22.11
N PRO A 670 -21.34 3.15 21.29
CA PRO A 670 -22.00 1.85 21.28
C PRO A 670 -21.07 0.70 20.88
N TYR A 671 -20.14 0.95 19.94
CA TYR A 671 -19.14 -0.04 19.52
C TYR A 671 -18.14 -0.32 20.63
N LEU A 672 -17.64 0.73 21.29
CA LEU A 672 -16.69 0.59 22.39
C LEU A 672 -17.30 -0.16 23.58
N ALA A 673 -18.54 0.17 23.93
CA ALA A 673 -19.27 -0.49 25.00
C ALA A 673 -19.53 -1.96 24.68
N ARG A 674 -20.04 -2.27 23.47
CA ARG A 674 -20.26 -3.64 23.01
C ARG A 674 -18.98 -4.47 23.12
N ASN A 675 -17.88 -3.96 22.57
CA ASN A 675 -16.64 -4.73 22.54
C ASN A 675 -16.04 -4.92 23.93
N MET A 676 -16.14 -3.92 24.80
CA MET A 676 -15.70 -4.06 26.19
C MET A 676 -16.49 -5.14 26.93
N VAL A 677 -17.81 -5.22 26.70
CA VAL A 677 -18.69 -6.23 27.32
C VAL A 677 -18.44 -7.63 26.75
N LEU A 678 -18.30 -7.77 25.43
CA LEU A 678 -18.21 -9.08 24.76
C LEU A 678 -16.79 -9.64 24.71
N PHE A 679 -15.78 -8.79 24.54
CA PHE A 679 -14.40 -9.19 24.24
C PHE A 679 -13.39 -8.66 25.27
N GLY A 680 -13.84 -7.97 26.32
CA GLY A 680 -12.97 -7.41 27.36
C GLY A 680 -12.03 -6.29 26.89
N THR A 681 -12.22 -5.77 25.67
CA THR A 681 -11.36 -4.74 25.07
C THR A 681 -12.20 -3.73 24.30
N PRO A 682 -11.82 -2.43 24.27
CA PRO A 682 -12.64 -1.40 23.62
C PRO A 682 -12.62 -1.51 22.09
N VAL A 683 -11.61 -2.17 21.52
CA VAL A 683 -11.46 -2.38 20.07
C VAL A 683 -11.02 -3.82 19.87
N TYR A 684 -11.90 -4.63 19.29
CA TYR A 684 -11.65 -6.02 18.95
C TYR A 684 -12.10 -6.28 17.52
N SER A 685 -11.25 -6.98 16.76
CA SER A 685 -11.61 -7.56 15.47
C SER A 685 -10.66 -8.71 15.16
N THR A 686 -11.17 -9.81 14.60
CA THR A 686 -10.30 -10.90 14.13
C THR A 686 -9.41 -10.49 12.96
N GLU A 687 -9.78 -9.44 12.20
CA GLU A 687 -8.90 -8.84 11.20
C GLU A 687 -7.59 -8.35 11.83
N SER A 688 -7.57 -8.01 13.12
CA SER A 688 -6.32 -7.59 13.78
C SER A 688 -5.23 -8.68 13.79
N TYR A 689 -5.62 -9.96 13.68
CA TYR A 689 -4.73 -11.10 13.53
C TYR A 689 -4.38 -11.35 12.06
N ASP A 690 -5.36 -11.23 11.15
CA ASP A 690 -5.14 -11.32 9.69
C ASP A 690 -4.04 -10.35 9.22
N ALA A 691 -3.97 -9.16 9.85
CA ALA A 691 -2.96 -8.13 9.58
C ALA A 691 -1.53 -8.70 9.63
N TRP A 692 -1.28 -9.58 10.61
CA TRP A 692 0.02 -10.18 10.86
C TRP A 692 0.28 -11.41 10.00
N VAL A 693 -0.76 -12.06 9.48
CA VAL A 693 -0.62 -13.17 8.52
C VAL A 693 -0.38 -12.64 7.11
N LEU A 694 -1.32 -11.83 6.61
CA LEU A 694 -1.29 -11.27 5.25
C LEU A 694 -0.14 -10.29 5.05
N GLY A 695 0.16 -9.49 6.08
CA GLY A 695 1.22 -8.49 6.01
C GLY A 695 2.61 -9.06 5.71
N TYR A 696 2.89 -10.31 6.08
CA TYR A 696 4.25 -10.87 6.05
C TYR A 696 4.39 -12.14 5.19
N ARG A 697 3.29 -12.81 4.86
CA ARG A 697 3.30 -13.88 3.83
C ARG A 697 3.05 -13.35 2.42
N GLY A 698 2.71 -12.06 2.28
CA GLY A 698 2.49 -11.40 0.99
C GLY A 698 1.05 -11.58 0.50
N ASN A 699 0.82 -11.35 -0.80
CA ASN A 699 -0.51 -11.46 -1.43
C ASN A 699 -0.68 -12.73 -2.26
N SER A 700 0.13 -13.76 -2.04
CA SER A 700 -0.06 -15.02 -2.75
C SER A 700 -1.40 -15.62 -2.34
N GLU A 701 -1.98 -16.44 -3.21
CA GLU A 701 -3.18 -17.20 -2.83
C GLU A 701 -2.92 -18.08 -1.60
N GLU A 702 -1.69 -18.57 -1.41
CA GLU A 702 -1.28 -19.30 -0.22
C GLU A 702 -1.36 -18.45 1.05
N ALA A 703 -0.89 -17.20 1.01
CA ALA A 703 -0.98 -16.28 2.15
C ALA A 703 -2.43 -16.00 2.56
N TRP A 704 -3.33 -15.86 1.58
CA TRP A 704 -4.78 -15.72 1.82
C TRP A 704 -5.44 -17.00 2.34
N ASN A 705 -4.87 -18.18 2.10
CA ASN A 705 -5.36 -19.40 2.71
C ASN A 705 -4.86 -19.57 4.14
N ASP A 706 -3.75 -18.94 4.50
CA ASP A 706 -3.14 -19.08 5.82
C ASP A 706 -3.93 -18.40 6.93
N ILE A 707 -4.74 -17.37 6.63
CA ILE A 707 -5.66 -16.77 7.63
C ILE A 707 -6.71 -17.77 8.14
N TYR A 708 -6.94 -18.85 7.40
CA TYR A 708 -7.86 -19.93 7.76
C TYR A 708 -7.15 -21.16 8.36
N ARG A 709 -5.86 -21.04 8.72
CA ARG A 709 -5.16 -22.06 9.49
C ARG A 709 -5.71 -22.17 10.91
N VAL A 710 -5.41 -23.30 11.53
CA VAL A 710 -5.65 -23.51 12.96
C VAL A 710 -4.44 -22.98 13.72
N TYR A 711 -4.64 -21.91 14.47
CA TYR A 711 -3.57 -21.23 15.24
C TYR A 711 -3.52 -21.63 16.72
N LEU A 712 -4.45 -22.48 17.16
CA LEU A 712 -4.55 -22.98 18.53
C LEU A 712 -3.42 -23.97 18.85
N PRO A 713 -2.52 -23.68 19.81
CA PRO A 713 -1.41 -24.57 20.17
C PRO A 713 -1.85 -25.96 20.61
N GLU A 714 -2.98 -26.05 21.33
CA GLU A 714 -3.60 -27.31 21.76
C GLU A 714 -4.06 -28.22 20.61
N LEU A 715 -4.22 -27.68 19.40
CA LEU A 715 -4.54 -28.42 18.18
C LEU A 715 -3.33 -28.51 17.22
N GLY A 716 -2.13 -28.21 17.69
CA GLY A 716 -0.89 -28.23 16.91
C GLY A 716 -0.60 -26.94 16.13
N GLY A 717 -1.28 -25.84 16.42
CA GLY A 717 -1.07 -24.54 15.78
C GLY A 717 0.12 -23.74 16.32
N GLU A 718 0.61 -22.77 15.54
CA GLU A 718 1.79 -21.93 15.86
C GLU A 718 1.54 -20.83 16.93
N GLY A 719 0.32 -20.75 17.47
CA GLY A 719 -0.14 -19.65 18.31
C GLY A 719 -0.73 -18.49 17.51
N VAL A 720 -1.54 -17.65 18.16
CA VAL A 720 -2.24 -16.53 17.50
C VAL A 720 -1.22 -15.50 16.97
N PRO A 721 -1.35 -15.04 15.71
CA PRO A 721 -0.49 -14.02 15.14
C PRO A 721 -0.52 -12.70 15.91
N ASP A 722 0.64 -12.13 16.24
CA ASP A 722 0.74 -10.87 16.97
C ASP A 722 1.92 -10.00 16.50
N ARG A 723 2.12 -8.84 17.15
CA ARG A 723 3.21 -7.92 16.82
C ARG A 723 4.61 -8.53 17.00
N SER A 724 4.78 -9.57 17.81
CA SER A 724 6.07 -10.26 17.99
C SER A 724 6.45 -11.06 16.74
N TRP A 725 5.47 -11.43 15.90
CA TRP A 725 5.72 -12.12 14.64
C TRP A 725 6.62 -11.31 13.71
N LEU A 726 6.55 -9.97 13.77
CA LEU A 726 7.48 -9.08 13.06
C LEU A 726 8.95 -9.48 13.29
N LEU A 727 9.30 -9.80 14.54
CA LEU A 727 10.64 -10.21 14.91
C LEU A 727 10.93 -11.63 14.39
N ARG A 728 9.95 -12.53 14.48
CA ARG A 728 10.05 -13.94 14.03
C ARG A 728 10.33 -14.07 12.53
N TRP A 729 9.73 -13.21 11.70
CA TRP A 729 9.84 -13.26 10.23
C TRP A 729 11.12 -12.67 9.66
N GLY A 730 11.78 -11.80 10.40
CA GLY A 730 13.01 -11.17 9.98
C GLY A 730 12.90 -9.77 9.41
N PHE A 731 14.03 -9.07 9.40
CA PHE A 731 14.15 -7.70 8.88
C PHE A 731 13.93 -7.66 7.38
N ASP A 732 14.42 -8.65 6.62
CA ASP A 732 14.25 -8.68 5.16
C ASP A 732 12.78 -8.72 4.79
N ARG A 733 12.00 -9.64 5.37
CA ARG A 733 10.55 -9.73 5.12
C ARG A 733 9.82 -8.48 5.53
N THR A 734 10.24 -7.85 6.63
CA THR A 734 9.68 -6.58 7.10
C THR A 734 9.93 -5.44 6.11
N PHE A 735 11.17 -5.27 5.66
CA PHE A 735 11.51 -4.21 4.71
C PHE A 735 10.91 -4.47 3.33
N ASP A 736 10.86 -5.73 2.89
CA ASP A 736 10.21 -6.14 1.64
C ASP A 736 8.71 -5.84 1.66
N LYS A 737 8.02 -6.11 2.79
CA LYS A 737 6.65 -5.64 3.02
C LYS A 737 6.57 -4.13 2.81
N LEU A 738 7.32 -3.35 3.59
CA LEU A 738 7.25 -1.88 3.54
C LEU A 738 7.51 -1.34 2.12
N GLN A 739 8.51 -1.88 1.43
CA GLN A 739 8.84 -1.51 0.06
C GLN A 739 7.70 -1.83 -0.91
N THR A 740 7.17 -3.06 -0.86
CA THR A 740 6.06 -3.50 -1.70
C THR A 740 4.81 -2.64 -1.48
N GLN A 741 4.51 -2.29 -0.23
CA GLN A 741 3.38 -1.41 0.10
C GLN A 741 3.59 0.01 -0.42
N VAL A 742 4.80 0.58 -0.31
CA VAL A 742 5.12 1.92 -0.86
C VAL A 742 5.00 1.93 -2.38
N VAL A 743 5.49 0.88 -3.05
CA VAL A 743 5.36 0.69 -4.50
C VAL A 743 3.88 0.61 -4.90
N ALA A 744 3.05 -0.11 -4.15
CA ALA A 744 1.63 -0.18 -4.43
C ALA A 744 0.94 1.19 -4.29
N VAL A 745 1.18 1.92 -3.20
CA VAL A 745 0.63 3.28 -3.00
C VAL A 745 1.06 4.22 -4.13
N ARG A 746 2.33 4.15 -4.55
CA ARG A 746 2.84 4.93 -5.68
C ARG A 746 2.07 4.60 -6.96
N ASP A 747 1.90 3.32 -7.28
CA ASP A 747 1.19 2.86 -8.47
C ASP A 747 -0.31 3.19 -8.43
N TYR A 748 -0.92 3.30 -7.25
CA TYR A 748 -2.31 3.73 -7.10
C TYR A 748 -2.51 5.23 -7.36
N LEU A 749 -1.58 6.06 -6.87
CA LEU A 749 -1.77 7.52 -6.76
C LEU A 749 -1.06 8.33 -7.84
N LEU A 750 0.06 7.84 -8.38
CA LEU A 750 0.88 8.60 -9.32
C LEU A 750 0.62 8.16 -10.76
N PRO A 751 0.63 9.09 -11.72
CA PRO A 751 0.46 8.74 -13.12
C PRO A 751 1.66 7.96 -13.66
N VAL A 752 1.42 7.18 -14.71
CA VAL A 752 2.45 6.45 -15.45
C VAL A 752 2.97 7.31 -16.60
N TRP A 753 4.26 7.25 -16.87
CA TRP A 753 4.88 7.85 -18.06
C TRP A 753 5.66 6.80 -18.86
N SER A 754 5.03 6.28 -19.91
CA SER A 754 5.57 5.22 -20.77
C SER A 754 6.74 5.67 -21.67
N GLY A 755 6.98 6.97 -21.83
CA GLY A 755 8.02 7.55 -22.68
C GLY A 755 9.36 7.84 -21.98
N LEU A 756 9.54 7.45 -20.72
CA LEU A 756 10.80 7.66 -20.00
C LEU A 756 11.84 6.58 -20.38
N PRO A 757 13.13 6.93 -20.53
CA PRO A 757 14.21 5.96 -20.74
C PRO A 757 14.24 4.85 -19.67
N GLY A 758 14.52 3.60 -20.09
CA GLY A 758 14.55 2.40 -19.23
C GLY A 758 15.30 2.51 -17.89
N PRO A 759 16.46 3.20 -17.81
CA PRO A 759 17.18 3.43 -16.55
C PRO A 759 16.44 4.34 -15.56
N LEU A 760 15.51 5.17 -16.04
CA LEU A 760 14.70 6.08 -15.22
C LEU A 760 13.35 5.43 -14.82
N THR A 761 12.83 4.50 -15.62
CA THR A 761 11.61 3.75 -15.30
C THR A 761 11.86 2.53 -14.42
N GLY A 762 13.12 2.11 -14.26
CA GLY A 762 13.51 0.91 -13.52
C GLY A 762 13.31 -0.40 -14.31
N ALA A 763 13.03 -0.32 -15.61
CA ALA A 763 12.67 -1.48 -16.44
C ALA A 763 13.80 -2.50 -16.63
N ASN A 764 15.07 -2.11 -16.39
CA ASN A 764 16.23 -2.98 -16.62
C ASN A 764 16.99 -3.38 -15.35
N ASN A 765 16.54 -2.97 -14.15
CA ASN A 765 17.25 -3.30 -12.91
C ASN A 765 16.26 -3.83 -11.88
N HIS A 766 16.29 -5.14 -11.65
CA HIS A 766 15.50 -5.79 -10.62
C HIS A 766 15.83 -5.29 -9.22
N ASN A 767 16.97 -4.60 -9.03
CA ASN A 767 17.39 -4.16 -7.70
C ASN A 767 17.45 -2.64 -7.46
N HIS A 768 18.12 -1.75 -8.22
CA HIS A 768 18.48 -0.42 -7.63
C HIS A 768 18.22 0.84 -8.51
N GLY A 769 17.09 0.94 -9.23
CA GLY A 769 16.80 2.12 -10.07
C GLY A 769 15.32 2.55 -10.12
N GLN A 770 14.64 2.61 -8.98
CA GLN A 770 13.22 2.99 -8.92
C GLN A 770 13.07 4.50 -8.68
N LEU A 771 12.62 5.27 -9.68
CA LEU A 771 12.13 6.62 -9.40
C LEU A 771 10.83 6.51 -8.60
N LEU A 772 10.86 6.94 -7.34
CA LEU A 772 9.72 6.99 -6.43
C LEU A 772 8.61 7.96 -6.89
N PHE A 773 8.81 8.71 -7.97
CA PHE A 773 7.98 9.87 -8.33
C PHE A 773 6.92 9.60 -9.42
N LEU A 774 6.85 8.41 -10.02
CA LEU A 774 5.85 8.04 -11.04
C LEU A 774 5.38 6.59 -10.87
N GLY A 775 4.15 6.30 -11.28
CA GLY A 775 3.59 4.94 -11.27
C GLY A 775 4.19 4.07 -12.37
N GLN A 776 4.19 2.75 -12.16
CA GLN A 776 4.75 1.77 -13.13
C GLN A 776 3.70 0.91 -13.84
N SER A 777 2.43 0.93 -13.42
CA SER A 777 1.39 0.09 -14.00
C SER A 777 0.09 0.86 -14.22
N GLU A 778 -0.29 1.07 -15.49
CA GLU A 778 -1.53 1.77 -15.83
C GLU A 778 -2.77 1.02 -15.32
N ARG A 779 -2.69 -0.30 -15.20
CA ARG A 779 -3.77 -1.15 -14.66
C ARG A 779 -4.00 -0.95 -13.17
N LYS A 780 -2.99 -0.50 -12.43
CA LYS A 780 -3.07 -0.32 -10.98
C LYS A 780 -3.54 1.07 -10.58
N ASN A 781 -3.49 2.08 -11.45
CA ASN A 781 -3.93 3.44 -11.09
C ASN A 781 -5.40 3.45 -10.62
N LEU A 782 -5.68 4.14 -9.50
CA LEU A 782 -7.06 4.30 -9.00
C LEU A 782 -7.96 5.08 -9.95
N PHE A 783 -7.34 5.98 -10.70
CA PHE A 783 -7.99 6.85 -11.65
C PHE A 783 -7.34 6.63 -13.01
N ALA A 784 -8.15 6.61 -14.07
CA ALA A 784 -7.63 6.36 -15.42
C ALA A 784 -6.42 7.26 -15.73
N PRO A 785 -5.44 6.83 -16.55
CA PRO A 785 -4.17 7.54 -16.74
C PRO A 785 -4.32 9.05 -17.01
N THR A 786 -5.28 9.45 -17.86
CA THR A 786 -5.62 10.87 -18.09
C THR A 786 -6.04 11.57 -16.80
N GLY A 787 -6.95 10.95 -16.05
CA GLY A 787 -7.42 11.47 -14.78
C GLY A 787 -6.30 11.58 -13.75
N ALA A 788 -5.42 10.59 -13.65
CA ALA A 788 -4.28 10.64 -12.73
C ALA A 788 -3.38 11.86 -13.02
N TRP A 789 -3.06 12.11 -14.29
CA TRP A 789 -2.30 13.30 -14.70
C TRP A 789 -3.03 14.61 -14.38
N LEU A 790 -4.33 14.71 -14.70
CA LEU A 790 -5.14 15.89 -14.40
C LEU A 790 -5.24 16.14 -12.90
N SER A 791 -5.35 15.09 -12.09
CA SER A 791 -5.41 15.19 -10.64
C SER A 791 -4.09 15.69 -10.06
N LEU A 792 -2.95 15.21 -10.57
CA LEU A 792 -1.61 15.64 -10.15
C LEU A 792 -1.40 17.13 -10.47
N VAL A 793 -1.74 17.55 -11.68
CA VAL A 793 -1.73 18.97 -12.06
C VAL A 793 -2.66 19.77 -11.15
N GLY A 794 -3.86 19.24 -10.87
CA GLY A 794 -4.84 19.85 -9.97
C GLY A 794 -4.27 20.06 -8.56
N VAL A 795 -3.61 19.06 -7.98
CA VAL A 795 -2.92 19.18 -6.68
C VAL A 795 -1.85 20.27 -6.74
N LEU A 796 -0.96 20.23 -7.74
CA LEU A 796 0.15 21.17 -7.87
C LEU A 796 -0.32 22.62 -7.98
N VAL A 797 -1.39 22.88 -8.73
CA VAL A 797 -1.92 24.24 -8.86
C VAL A 797 -2.74 24.62 -7.61
N ALA A 798 -3.49 23.69 -7.02
CA ALA A 798 -4.23 23.89 -5.76
C ALA A 798 -3.31 24.26 -4.58
N LEU A 799 -2.02 23.91 -4.60
CA LEU A 799 -1.03 24.40 -3.63
C LEU A 799 -0.89 25.93 -3.63
N SER A 800 -1.30 26.62 -4.68
CA SER A 800 -1.24 28.09 -4.75
C SER A 800 -2.49 28.78 -4.20
N PHE A 801 -3.67 28.16 -4.28
CA PHE A 801 -4.96 28.81 -3.97
C PHE A 801 -5.87 28.04 -2.98
N ARG A 802 -5.61 26.76 -2.71
CA ARG A 802 -6.40 25.89 -1.79
C ARG A 802 -5.53 25.17 -0.75
N ARG A 803 -4.49 25.85 -0.23
CA ARG A 803 -3.54 25.29 0.74
C ARG A 803 -4.18 24.66 1.98
N ARG A 804 -5.27 25.26 2.49
CA ARG A 804 -5.96 24.76 3.69
C ARG A 804 -6.65 23.42 3.43
N LEU A 805 -7.30 23.30 2.28
CA LEU A 805 -7.91 22.03 1.86
C LEU A 805 -6.84 20.97 1.69
N LEU A 806 -5.78 21.26 0.91
CA LEU A 806 -4.72 20.29 0.69
C LEU A 806 -4.00 19.90 1.99
N SER A 807 -3.81 20.83 2.93
CA SER A 807 -3.22 20.48 4.22
C SER A 807 -4.17 19.65 5.09
N LEU A 808 -5.49 19.83 4.97
CA LEU A 808 -6.48 18.97 5.62
C LEU A 808 -6.43 17.56 5.04
N LEU A 809 -6.51 17.42 3.71
CA LEU A 809 -6.45 16.12 3.04
C LEU A 809 -5.14 15.39 3.33
N ALA A 810 -4.00 16.10 3.26
CA ALA A 810 -2.70 15.52 3.57
C ALA A 810 -2.64 15.04 5.03
N LEU A 811 -3.01 15.89 6.00
CA LEU A 811 -2.97 15.49 7.41
C LEU A 811 -3.98 14.38 7.73
N ALA A 812 -5.16 14.37 7.10
CA ALA A 812 -6.16 13.33 7.27
C ALA A 812 -5.70 11.97 6.72
N PHE A 813 -5.14 11.94 5.51
CA PHE A 813 -4.84 10.68 4.84
C PHE A 813 -3.43 10.15 5.12
N THR A 814 -2.46 10.98 5.53
CA THR A 814 -1.11 10.49 5.86
C THR A 814 -1.09 9.45 7.00
N PRO A 815 -1.74 9.67 8.17
CA PRO A 815 -1.76 8.66 9.22
C PRO A 815 -2.45 7.37 8.78
N TYR A 816 -3.53 7.48 7.99
CA TYR A 816 -4.23 6.33 7.42
C TYR A 816 -3.33 5.53 6.46
N THR A 817 -2.64 6.20 5.54
CA THR A 817 -1.68 5.54 4.63
C THR A 817 -0.53 4.92 5.41
N LEU A 818 0.04 5.59 6.41
CA LEU A 818 1.11 5.03 7.24
C LEU A 818 0.65 3.78 8.00
N PHE A 819 -0.57 3.77 8.50
CA PHE A 819 -1.18 2.59 9.11
C PHE A 819 -1.29 1.43 8.11
N LEU A 820 -1.71 1.70 6.86
CA LEU A 820 -1.77 0.66 5.81
C LEU A 820 -0.40 0.14 5.39
N LEU A 821 0.61 1.02 5.32
CA LEU A 821 1.97 0.64 4.95
C LEU A 821 2.63 -0.23 6.02
N THR A 822 2.41 0.09 7.30
CA THR A 822 3.16 -0.52 8.42
C THR A 822 2.43 -1.69 9.07
N TYR A 823 1.16 -1.51 9.42
CA TYR A 823 0.38 -2.50 10.15
C TYR A 823 -0.38 -3.43 9.20
N TRP A 824 -1.24 -2.86 8.35
CA TRP A 824 -2.08 -3.62 7.41
C TRP A 824 -1.34 -3.89 6.08
N HIS A 825 -2.06 -3.87 4.97
CA HIS A 825 -1.54 -3.87 3.61
C HIS A 825 -2.19 -2.77 2.76
N ALA A 826 -1.38 -2.08 1.97
CA ALA A 826 -1.75 -0.98 1.08
C ALA A 826 -1.88 -1.40 -0.39
N ASN A 827 -1.86 -2.70 -0.68
CA ASN A 827 -1.81 -3.29 -2.01
C ASN A 827 -3.18 -3.72 -2.55
N GLU A 828 -4.25 -3.15 -1.99
CA GLU A 828 -5.60 -3.23 -2.52
C GLU A 828 -6.14 -1.84 -2.84
N ALA A 829 -6.65 -1.67 -4.07
CA ALA A 829 -7.20 -0.40 -4.53
C ALA A 829 -8.34 0.11 -3.64
N ARG A 830 -9.13 -0.80 -3.04
CA ARG A 830 -10.33 -0.44 -2.26
C ARG A 830 -10.03 0.45 -1.04
N TYR A 831 -8.83 0.33 -0.46
CA TYR A 831 -8.44 1.16 0.69
C TYR A 831 -8.21 2.64 0.33
N PHE A 832 -7.99 2.94 -0.94
CA PHE A 832 -7.72 4.31 -1.40
C PHE A 832 -8.91 4.95 -2.14
N LEU A 833 -10.08 4.29 -2.21
CA LEU A 833 -11.27 4.83 -2.91
C LEU A 833 -11.77 6.15 -2.34
N LEU A 834 -11.53 6.39 -1.05
CA LEU A 834 -11.82 7.66 -0.38
C LEU A 834 -11.07 8.86 -0.98
N LEU A 835 -10.00 8.64 -1.74
CA LEU A 835 -9.24 9.68 -2.44
C LEU A 835 -9.86 10.03 -3.79
N ILE A 836 -10.52 9.09 -4.47
CA ILE A 836 -11.05 9.29 -5.82
C ILE A 836 -11.99 10.50 -5.92
N PRO A 837 -12.96 10.73 -5.00
CA PRO A 837 -13.79 11.94 -5.02
C PRO A 837 -12.97 13.24 -5.06
N TRP A 838 -11.88 13.31 -4.28
CA TRP A 838 -11.00 14.48 -4.24
C TRP A 838 -10.16 14.61 -5.52
N LEU A 839 -9.65 13.50 -6.06
CA LEU A 839 -8.93 13.47 -7.33
C LEU A 839 -9.83 13.87 -8.51
N ALA A 840 -11.10 13.45 -8.50
CA ALA A 840 -12.10 13.81 -9.50
C ALA A 840 -12.44 15.30 -9.45
N LEU A 841 -12.59 15.88 -8.25
CA LEU A 841 -12.79 17.33 -8.06
C LEU A 841 -11.61 18.15 -8.60
N LEU A 842 -10.37 17.74 -8.27
CA LEU A 842 -9.16 18.42 -8.73
C LEU A 842 -8.98 18.31 -10.25
N SER A 843 -9.24 17.13 -10.82
CA SER A 843 -9.18 16.90 -12.27
C SER A 843 -10.23 17.71 -13.01
N SER A 844 -11.46 17.69 -12.52
CA SER A 844 -12.57 18.46 -13.10
C SER A 844 -12.29 19.97 -13.09
N TRP A 845 -11.68 20.47 -12.01
CA TRP A 845 -11.26 21.87 -11.97
C TRP A 845 -10.22 22.20 -13.04
N VAL A 846 -9.19 21.36 -13.24
CA VAL A 846 -8.17 21.57 -14.28
C VAL A 846 -8.82 21.60 -15.67
N LEU A 847 -9.74 20.67 -15.94
CA LEU A 847 -10.46 20.60 -17.22
C LEU A 847 -11.21 21.90 -17.52
N TRP A 848 -12.01 22.38 -16.56
CA TRP A 848 -12.78 23.61 -16.75
C TRP A 848 -11.90 24.86 -16.76
N ALA A 849 -10.82 24.90 -15.99
CA ALA A 849 -9.84 26.00 -16.06
C ALA A 849 -9.14 26.07 -17.43
N ALA A 850 -8.83 24.91 -18.03
CA ALA A 850 -8.27 24.84 -19.37
C ALA A 850 -9.30 25.28 -20.43
N CYS A 851 -10.55 24.81 -20.31
CA CYS A 851 -11.66 25.24 -21.17
C CYS A 851 -11.84 26.77 -21.12
N ASP A 852 -11.92 27.35 -19.91
CA ASP A 852 -12.06 28.80 -19.73
C ASP A 852 -10.87 29.59 -20.31
N ARG A 853 -9.67 29.00 -20.28
CA ARG A 853 -8.50 29.61 -20.90
C ARG A 853 -8.59 29.60 -22.42
N LEU A 854 -9.06 28.51 -23.02
CA LEU A 854 -9.25 28.40 -24.48
C LEU A 854 -10.35 29.33 -24.99
N VAL A 855 -11.45 29.47 -24.27
CA VAL A 855 -12.52 30.44 -24.56
C VAL A 855 -11.96 31.86 -24.64
N ARG A 856 -11.01 32.23 -23.76
CA ARG A 856 -10.37 33.55 -23.79
C ARG A 856 -9.40 33.76 -24.95
N ILE A 857 -8.88 32.69 -25.55
CA ILE A 857 -7.87 32.76 -26.62
C ILE A 857 -8.54 32.74 -28.00
N GLY A 858 -9.52 31.86 -28.20
CA GLY A 858 -10.08 31.55 -29.53
C GLY A 858 -11.42 32.21 -29.86
N GLU A 859 -11.80 33.28 -29.14
CA GLU A 859 -13.12 33.94 -29.25
C GLU A 859 -14.28 32.92 -29.34
N ALA A 860 -15.01 32.88 -30.46
CA ALA A 860 -16.14 31.97 -30.67
C ALA A 860 -15.69 30.49 -30.65
N TRP A 861 -14.62 30.14 -31.37
CA TRP A 861 -14.17 28.75 -31.55
C TRP A 861 -13.51 28.16 -30.30
N GLY A 862 -13.00 29.01 -29.41
CA GLY A 862 -12.42 28.59 -28.13
C GLY A 862 -13.40 27.81 -27.25
N SER A 863 -14.70 28.13 -27.32
CA SER A 863 -15.75 27.42 -26.59
C SER A 863 -16.00 26.00 -27.13
N LEU A 864 -16.00 25.84 -28.45
CA LEU A 864 -16.19 24.54 -29.10
C LEU A 864 -15.02 23.60 -28.81
N VAL A 865 -13.80 24.07 -29.04
CA VAL A 865 -12.58 23.29 -28.77
C VAL A 865 -12.47 22.97 -27.27
N GLY A 866 -12.75 23.96 -26.41
CA GLY A 866 -12.83 23.78 -24.96
C GLY A 866 -13.79 22.66 -24.53
N LEU A 867 -15.00 22.66 -25.08
CA LEU A 867 -16.01 21.65 -24.75
C LEU A 867 -15.66 20.27 -25.31
N MET A 868 -15.14 20.19 -26.54
CA MET A 868 -14.66 18.92 -27.14
C MET A 868 -13.57 18.27 -26.29
N LEU A 869 -12.68 19.08 -25.69
CA LEU A 869 -11.65 18.59 -24.78
C LEU A 869 -12.20 18.04 -23.49
N VAL A 870 -13.13 18.76 -22.87
CA VAL A 870 -13.79 18.29 -21.66
C VAL A 870 -14.49 16.96 -21.96
N GLY A 871 -15.21 16.87 -23.08
CA GLY A 871 -15.83 15.64 -23.54
C GLY A 871 -14.82 14.50 -23.74
N ALA A 872 -13.75 14.75 -24.50
CA ALA A 872 -12.69 13.77 -24.75
C ALA A 872 -12.00 13.30 -23.46
N ALA A 873 -11.75 14.21 -22.52
CA ALA A 873 -11.18 13.90 -21.21
C ALA A 873 -12.10 13.03 -20.37
N VAL A 874 -13.38 13.40 -20.31
CA VAL A 874 -14.38 12.67 -19.53
C VAL A 874 -14.54 11.26 -20.11
N VAL A 875 -14.64 11.13 -21.43
CA VAL A 875 -14.70 9.82 -22.09
C VAL A 875 -13.44 9.01 -21.85
N SER A 876 -12.24 9.59 -21.97
CA SER A 876 -10.98 8.86 -21.75
C SER A 876 -10.79 8.39 -20.30
N ILE A 877 -11.46 9.04 -19.34
CA ILE A 877 -11.46 8.63 -17.93
C ILE A 877 -12.49 7.54 -17.65
N ILE A 878 -13.69 7.64 -18.24
CA ILE A 878 -14.81 6.74 -17.94
C ILE A 878 -14.71 5.43 -18.74
N GLN A 879 -14.39 5.52 -20.03
CA GLN A 879 -14.44 4.39 -20.98
C GLN A 879 -13.66 3.15 -20.50
N PRO A 880 -12.48 3.25 -19.85
CA PRO A 880 -11.78 2.07 -19.33
C PRO A 880 -12.58 1.25 -18.30
N SER A 881 -13.61 1.83 -17.69
CA SER A 881 -14.48 1.14 -16.72
C SER A 881 -15.56 0.28 -17.40
N TRP A 882 -15.93 0.56 -18.65
CA TRP A 882 -17.07 -0.12 -19.30
C TRP A 882 -16.88 -1.63 -19.45
N PRO A 883 -15.75 -2.16 -19.97
CA PRO A 883 -15.60 -3.61 -20.14
C PRO A 883 -15.67 -4.36 -18.80
N ILE A 884 -15.11 -3.78 -17.73
CA ILE A 884 -15.13 -4.35 -16.37
C ILE A 884 -16.56 -4.40 -15.82
N ILE A 885 -17.33 -3.32 -16.04
CA ILE A 885 -18.74 -3.25 -15.63
C ILE A 885 -19.58 -4.26 -16.42
N THR A 886 -19.38 -4.36 -17.74
CA THR A 886 -20.07 -5.33 -18.59
C THR A 886 -19.79 -6.75 -18.15
N ASP A 887 -18.52 -7.09 -17.88
CA ASP A 887 -18.12 -8.41 -17.39
C ASP A 887 -18.80 -8.76 -16.05
N LYS A 888 -18.85 -7.79 -15.12
CA LYS A 888 -19.56 -7.93 -13.82
C LYS A 888 -21.06 -8.14 -13.97
N VAL A 889 -21.70 -7.48 -14.93
CA VAL A 889 -23.16 -7.58 -15.12
C VAL A 889 -23.56 -8.83 -15.88
N GLN A 890 -22.79 -9.21 -16.90
CA GLN A 890 -23.18 -10.28 -17.83
C GLN A 890 -22.56 -11.63 -17.48
N ARG A 891 -21.28 -11.67 -17.09
CA ARG A 891 -20.56 -12.94 -16.87
C ARG A 891 -20.64 -13.41 -15.44
N GLU A 892 -20.43 -12.53 -14.47
CA GLU A 892 -20.35 -12.93 -13.06
C GLU A 892 -21.57 -13.71 -12.55
N PRO A 893 -22.84 -13.36 -12.87
CA PRO A 893 -23.99 -14.15 -12.45
C PRO A 893 -23.99 -15.59 -12.96
N LEU A 894 -23.42 -15.83 -14.16
CA LEU A 894 -23.29 -17.16 -14.73
C LEU A 894 -22.29 -18.01 -13.93
N VAL A 895 -21.21 -17.38 -13.44
CA VAL A 895 -20.20 -18.06 -12.63
C VAL A 895 -20.74 -18.44 -11.24
N TRP A 896 -21.67 -17.64 -10.69
CA TRP A 896 -22.34 -17.95 -9.41
C TRP A 896 -23.43 -19.01 -9.51
N ALA A 897 -24.00 -19.23 -10.70
CA ALA A 897 -25.19 -20.08 -10.87
C ALA A 897 -25.03 -21.51 -10.33
N PRO A 898 -23.90 -22.22 -10.54
CA PRO A 898 -23.69 -23.56 -10.00
C PRO A 898 -23.71 -23.62 -8.46
N ASP A 899 -23.04 -22.67 -7.80
CA ASP A 899 -22.99 -22.57 -6.34
C ASP A 899 -24.38 -22.26 -5.77
N LEU A 900 -25.10 -21.33 -6.39
CA LEU A 900 -26.46 -20.96 -5.97
C LEU A 900 -27.46 -22.12 -6.14
N ALA A 901 -27.33 -22.92 -7.20
CA ALA A 901 -28.14 -24.13 -7.39
C ALA A 901 -27.87 -25.17 -6.28
N ALA A 902 -26.60 -25.37 -5.91
CA ALA A 902 -26.23 -26.26 -4.81
C ALA A 902 -26.76 -25.75 -3.46
N TYR A 903 -26.71 -24.44 -3.20
CA TYR A 903 -27.29 -23.84 -1.99
C TYR A 903 -28.82 -24.00 -1.96
N ALA A 904 -29.51 -23.82 -3.08
CA ALA A 904 -30.94 -24.08 -3.16
C ALA A 904 -31.27 -25.55 -2.86
N TRP A 905 -30.45 -26.49 -3.36
CA TRP A 905 -30.58 -27.91 -3.04
C TRP A 905 -30.39 -28.18 -1.55
N LEU A 906 -29.33 -27.64 -0.92
CA LEU A 906 -29.08 -27.79 0.52
C LEU A 906 -30.25 -27.30 1.36
N ARG A 907 -30.78 -26.12 1.05
CA ARG A 907 -31.93 -25.54 1.76
C ARG A 907 -33.15 -26.45 1.71
N ALA A 908 -33.38 -27.12 0.59
CA ALA A 908 -34.54 -27.98 0.37
C ALA A 908 -34.39 -29.39 0.96
N HIS A 909 -33.16 -29.93 1.06
CA HIS A 909 -32.91 -31.34 1.37
C HIS A 909 -32.22 -31.59 2.72
N THR A 910 -31.89 -30.56 3.49
CA THR A 910 -31.24 -30.69 4.80
C THR A 910 -32.07 -30.04 5.90
N PRO A 911 -32.02 -30.53 7.15
CA PRO A 911 -32.73 -29.91 8.26
C PRO A 911 -32.07 -28.56 8.66
N PRO A 912 -32.81 -27.61 9.26
CA PRO A 912 -32.29 -26.27 9.58
C PRO A 912 -31.06 -26.22 10.48
N ASP A 913 -30.88 -27.23 11.33
CA ASP A 913 -29.76 -27.38 12.27
C ASP A 913 -28.54 -28.09 11.64
N ALA A 914 -28.62 -28.56 10.39
CA ALA A 914 -27.52 -29.27 9.75
C ALA A 914 -26.31 -28.36 9.55
N VAL A 915 -25.21 -28.67 10.24
CA VAL A 915 -23.94 -27.95 10.08
C VAL A 915 -23.25 -28.41 8.79
N VAL A 916 -22.84 -27.43 7.98
CA VAL A 916 -22.16 -27.67 6.70
C VAL A 916 -20.73 -27.14 6.75
N MET A 917 -19.75 -27.99 6.42
CA MET A 917 -18.37 -27.57 6.20
C MET A 917 -18.16 -27.08 4.76
N THR A 918 -17.59 -25.88 4.60
CA THR A 918 -17.48 -25.16 3.33
C THR A 918 -16.28 -24.20 3.33
N ARG A 919 -15.78 -23.76 2.16
CA ARG A 919 -14.83 -22.62 2.08
C ARG A 919 -15.53 -21.25 1.99
N ASN A 920 -16.85 -21.22 1.96
CA ASN A 920 -17.67 -20.02 1.79
C ASN A 920 -18.83 -19.94 2.80
N PRO A 921 -18.56 -20.03 4.13
CA PRO A 921 -19.60 -20.22 5.14
C PRO A 921 -20.59 -19.06 5.26
N TRP A 922 -20.15 -17.81 5.11
CA TRP A 922 -21.03 -16.63 5.16
C TRP A 922 -22.09 -16.64 4.06
N GLN A 923 -21.71 -17.00 2.84
CA GLN A 923 -22.61 -16.97 1.71
C GLN A 923 -23.52 -18.20 1.69
N LEU A 924 -22.96 -19.37 2.06
CA LEU A 924 -23.76 -20.56 2.29
C LEU A 924 -24.83 -20.27 3.34
N ASN A 925 -24.48 -19.66 4.47
CA ASN A 925 -25.44 -19.32 5.52
C ASN A 925 -26.49 -18.29 5.08
N TRP A 926 -26.12 -17.32 4.24
CA TRP A 926 -27.08 -16.37 3.68
C TRP A 926 -28.15 -17.10 2.85
N HIS A 927 -27.76 -17.95 1.91
CA HIS A 927 -28.69 -18.60 0.98
C HIS A 927 -29.45 -19.79 1.58
N THR A 928 -28.79 -20.57 2.45
CA THR A 928 -29.34 -21.82 2.99
C THR A 928 -29.96 -21.69 4.36
N GLU A 929 -29.60 -20.66 5.12
CA GLU A 929 -29.91 -20.53 6.55
C GLU A 929 -29.40 -21.68 7.42
N ARG A 930 -28.42 -22.44 6.93
CA ARG A 930 -27.77 -23.52 7.68
C ARG A 930 -26.54 -23.01 8.41
N PRO A 931 -26.25 -23.50 9.64
CA PRO A 931 -24.99 -23.20 10.29
C PRO A 931 -23.82 -23.73 9.47
N ALA A 932 -22.69 -23.01 9.49
CA ALA A 932 -21.55 -23.37 8.63
C ALA A 932 -20.20 -23.28 9.34
N VAL A 933 -19.25 -24.10 8.91
CA VAL A 933 -17.87 -24.08 9.42
C VAL A 933 -16.90 -24.05 8.26
N MET A 934 -15.93 -23.14 8.33
CA MET A 934 -14.86 -23.03 7.35
C MET A 934 -14.06 -24.33 7.30
N ILE A 935 -13.79 -24.85 6.10
CA ILE A 935 -12.79 -25.92 5.93
C ILE A 935 -11.41 -25.29 6.24
N PRO A 936 -10.74 -25.70 7.34
CA PRO A 936 -9.47 -25.09 7.76
C PRO A 936 -8.35 -25.42 6.77
N ASN A 937 -7.39 -24.51 6.60
CA ASN A 937 -6.15 -24.83 5.89
C ASN A 937 -5.22 -25.60 6.85
N THR A 938 -5.19 -26.92 6.76
CA THR A 938 -4.35 -27.78 7.60
C THR A 938 -3.82 -28.97 6.81
N SER A 939 -2.61 -29.41 7.12
CA SER A 939 -2.03 -30.67 6.67
C SER A 939 -2.30 -31.82 7.65
N ASN A 940 -2.87 -31.54 8.81
CA ASN A 940 -3.15 -32.54 9.85
C ASN A 940 -4.60 -33.07 9.74
N CYS A 941 -4.72 -34.35 9.39
CA CYS A 941 -5.99 -35.07 9.35
C CYS A 941 -6.74 -35.07 10.69
N GLU A 942 -6.04 -35.25 11.81
CA GLU A 942 -6.67 -35.33 13.14
C GLU A 942 -7.32 -34.00 13.52
N THR A 943 -6.67 -32.88 13.19
CA THR A 943 -7.23 -31.54 13.40
C THR A 943 -8.50 -31.34 12.59
N LEU A 944 -8.51 -31.75 11.31
CA LEU A 944 -9.69 -31.65 10.45
C LEU A 944 -10.85 -32.51 10.99
N ALA A 945 -10.56 -33.74 11.42
CA ALA A 945 -11.52 -34.66 12.03
C ALA A 945 -12.06 -34.12 13.35
N PHE A 946 -11.19 -33.60 14.22
CA PHE A 946 -11.56 -32.97 15.47
C PHE A 946 -12.56 -31.83 15.25
N LEU A 947 -12.24 -30.89 14.36
CA LEU A 947 -13.12 -29.75 14.09
C LEU A 947 -14.47 -30.18 13.51
N SER A 948 -14.50 -31.19 12.64
CA SER A 948 -15.76 -31.72 12.11
C SER A 948 -16.67 -32.28 13.22
N ARG A 949 -16.11 -33.02 14.18
CA ARG A 949 -16.86 -33.59 15.31
C ARG A 949 -17.25 -32.52 16.33
N HIS A 950 -16.32 -31.63 16.66
CA HIS A 950 -16.53 -30.54 17.62
C HIS A 950 -17.72 -29.68 17.21
N TYR A 951 -17.84 -29.35 15.92
CA TYR A 951 -18.95 -28.56 15.38
C TYR A 951 -20.08 -29.42 14.79
N GLN A 952 -20.06 -30.74 14.97
CA GLN A 952 -21.11 -31.67 14.51
C GLN A 952 -21.46 -31.53 13.01
N ALA A 953 -20.43 -31.40 12.17
CA ALA A 953 -20.58 -31.27 10.72
C ALA A 953 -21.27 -32.48 10.11
N ARG A 954 -22.39 -32.28 9.42
CA ARG A 954 -23.17 -33.34 8.74
C ARG A 954 -22.92 -33.40 7.25
N TYR A 955 -22.53 -32.28 6.64
CA TYR A 955 -22.27 -32.18 5.21
C TYR A 955 -20.96 -31.45 4.92
N LEU A 956 -20.33 -31.79 3.80
CA LEU A 956 -19.15 -31.16 3.24
C LEU A 956 -19.48 -30.71 1.81
N ILE A 957 -19.25 -29.43 1.50
CA ILE A 957 -19.47 -28.89 0.15
C ILE A 957 -18.16 -28.37 -0.44
N PHE A 958 -18.00 -28.60 -1.73
CA PHE A 958 -16.93 -28.04 -2.55
C PHE A 958 -17.54 -27.13 -3.62
N GLU A 959 -17.49 -25.82 -3.36
CA GLU A 959 -17.95 -24.79 -4.30
C GLU A 959 -17.08 -24.70 -5.56
N HIS A 960 -17.68 -24.21 -6.64
CA HIS A 960 -17.01 -23.90 -7.89
C HIS A 960 -16.10 -22.67 -7.76
N LEU A 961 -16.61 -21.58 -7.16
CA LEU A 961 -15.90 -20.31 -7.06
C LEU A 961 -14.84 -20.32 -5.94
N GLN A 962 -15.23 -20.79 -4.76
CA GLN A 962 -14.37 -20.84 -3.57
C GLN A 962 -13.83 -22.23 -3.35
N ARG A 963 -13.03 -22.71 -4.31
CA ARG A 963 -12.44 -24.06 -4.23
C ARG A 963 -11.55 -24.20 -3.00
N VAL A 964 -11.50 -25.42 -2.47
CA VAL A 964 -10.52 -25.81 -1.45
C VAL A 964 -9.11 -25.70 -2.05
N LYS A 965 -8.23 -24.98 -1.35
CA LYS A 965 -6.84 -24.71 -1.74
C LYS A 965 -5.89 -25.04 -0.59
N GLY A 966 -4.58 -25.00 -0.85
CA GLY A 966 -3.55 -25.20 0.18
C GLY A 966 -3.40 -26.64 0.63
N ASP A 967 -2.98 -26.82 1.89
CA ASP A 967 -2.62 -28.14 2.44
C ASP A 967 -3.83 -29.06 2.52
N VAL A 968 -4.98 -28.51 2.88
CA VAL A 968 -6.23 -29.26 2.99
C VAL A 968 -6.75 -29.75 1.63
N ALA A 969 -6.45 -29.05 0.53
CA ALA A 969 -6.82 -29.50 -0.80
C ALA A 969 -6.12 -30.81 -1.17
N ARG A 970 -4.89 -31.02 -0.68
CA ARG A 970 -4.16 -32.27 -0.87
C ARG A 970 -4.81 -33.42 -0.09
N LEU A 971 -5.21 -33.16 1.16
CA LEU A 971 -5.92 -34.13 2.00
C LEU A 971 -7.28 -34.52 1.39
N LEU A 972 -8.02 -33.56 0.84
CA LEU A 972 -9.36 -33.76 0.28
C LEU A 972 -9.36 -34.07 -1.22
N SER A 973 -8.19 -34.16 -1.84
CA SER A 973 -8.05 -34.40 -3.30
C SER A 973 -8.83 -35.60 -3.83
N PRO A 974 -8.97 -36.75 -3.11
CA PRO A 974 -9.76 -37.87 -3.61
C PRO A 974 -11.25 -37.56 -3.78
N LEU A 975 -11.79 -36.61 -3.01
CA LEU A 975 -13.18 -36.15 -3.14
C LEU A 975 -13.31 -35.00 -4.13
N ILE A 976 -12.26 -34.18 -4.30
CA ILE A 976 -12.30 -33.00 -5.19
C ILE A 976 -12.13 -33.41 -6.67
N LEU A 977 -11.24 -34.36 -6.98
CA LEU A 977 -10.81 -34.69 -8.34
C LEU A 977 -11.63 -35.79 -9.04
N ASP A 978 -12.70 -36.27 -8.41
CA ASP A 978 -13.48 -37.41 -8.93
C ASP A 978 -14.40 -37.00 -10.10
N ALA A 979 -13.82 -36.86 -11.29
CA ALA A 979 -14.49 -36.42 -12.52
C ALA A 979 -15.72 -37.26 -12.92
N GLY A 980 -15.88 -38.49 -12.41
CA GLY A 980 -16.98 -39.39 -12.75
C GLY A 980 -18.10 -39.51 -11.71
N ALA A 981 -18.00 -38.88 -10.54
CA ALA A 981 -18.90 -39.18 -9.42
C ALA A 981 -20.39 -38.81 -9.67
N GLN A 982 -21.30 -39.73 -9.34
CA GLN A 982 -22.76 -39.51 -9.44
C GLN A 982 -23.40 -39.47 -8.05
N ALA A 983 -24.52 -38.75 -7.90
CA ALA A 983 -25.25 -38.75 -6.64
C ALA A 983 -25.65 -40.17 -6.25
N GLY A 984 -25.36 -40.57 -5.01
CA GLY A 984 -25.47 -41.94 -4.51
C GLY A 984 -24.13 -42.67 -4.37
N ASP A 985 -23.05 -42.17 -4.98
CA ASP A 985 -21.72 -42.77 -4.84
C ASP A 985 -21.19 -42.66 -3.41
N THR A 986 -20.79 -43.80 -2.81
CA THR A 986 -20.05 -43.81 -1.55
C THR A 986 -18.55 -43.79 -1.80
N ARG A 987 -17.82 -42.84 -1.19
CA ARG A 987 -16.39 -42.63 -1.39
C ARG A 987 -15.65 -42.64 -0.05
N SER A 988 -14.57 -43.39 0.03
CA SER A 988 -13.61 -43.28 1.13
C SER A 988 -12.58 -42.20 0.81
N LEU A 989 -12.08 -41.50 1.83
CA LEU A 989 -10.80 -40.80 1.72
C LEU A 989 -9.70 -41.85 1.97
N PRO A 990 -8.93 -42.29 0.95
CA PRO A 990 -7.78 -43.16 1.19
C PRO A 990 -6.79 -42.43 2.12
N GLY A 991 -6.55 -43.01 3.30
CA GLY A 991 -5.74 -42.38 4.35
C GLY A 991 -6.55 -41.59 5.39
N HIS A 992 -7.18 -42.33 6.31
CA HIS A 992 -7.48 -42.04 7.73
C HIS A 992 -8.05 -40.70 8.23
N CYS A 993 -8.29 -39.66 7.44
CA CYS A 993 -8.84 -38.40 7.97
C CYS A 993 -10.19 -38.60 8.70
N PHE A 994 -11.06 -39.49 8.20
CA PHE A 994 -12.35 -39.76 8.84
C PHE A 994 -12.65 -41.27 8.83
N ALA A 995 -13.36 -41.72 9.87
CA ALA A 995 -13.83 -43.10 9.96
C ALA A 995 -15.12 -43.28 9.14
N GLY A 996 -15.08 -44.12 8.11
CA GLY A 996 -16.22 -44.43 7.23
C GLY A 996 -16.17 -43.74 5.86
N ASN A 997 -17.19 -44.02 5.03
CA ASN A 997 -17.30 -43.51 3.66
C ASN A 997 -18.23 -42.30 3.60
N PHE A 998 -17.80 -41.25 2.91
CA PHE A 998 -18.65 -40.14 2.53
C PHE A 998 -19.67 -40.60 1.50
N THR A 999 -20.88 -40.07 1.54
CA THR A 999 -21.90 -40.32 0.51
C THR A 999 -22.09 -39.06 -0.31
N LEU A 1000 -21.85 -39.11 -1.62
CA LEU A 1000 -22.13 -38.00 -2.52
C LEU A 1000 -23.65 -37.85 -2.65
N VAL A 1001 -24.20 -36.73 -2.18
CA VAL A 1001 -25.65 -36.48 -2.18
C VAL A 1001 -26.09 -35.50 -3.27
N TYR A 1002 -25.14 -34.72 -3.80
CA TYR A 1002 -25.39 -33.81 -4.91
C TYR A 1002 -24.12 -33.59 -5.72
N ALA A 1003 -24.26 -33.59 -7.04
CA ALA A 1003 -23.27 -33.12 -7.99
C ALA A 1003 -23.95 -32.21 -9.00
N SER A 1004 -23.39 -31.04 -9.28
CA SER A 1004 -23.91 -30.17 -10.32
C SER A 1004 -23.75 -30.82 -11.71
N PRO A 1005 -24.66 -30.54 -12.66
CA PRO A 1005 -24.71 -31.24 -13.95
C PRO A 1005 -23.55 -30.94 -14.92
N THR A 1006 -22.80 -29.86 -14.73
CA THR A 1006 -21.70 -29.45 -15.61
C THR A 1006 -20.33 -29.83 -15.02
N GLU A 1007 -19.52 -30.57 -15.77
CA GLU A 1007 -18.17 -31.00 -15.34
C GLU A 1007 -17.18 -29.84 -15.17
N GLN A 1008 -17.27 -28.79 -15.99
CA GLN A 1008 -16.32 -27.66 -15.96
C GLN A 1008 -16.54 -26.77 -14.72
N ASP A 1009 -17.79 -26.65 -14.26
CA ASP A 1009 -18.19 -25.78 -13.15
C ASP A 1009 -18.76 -26.56 -11.97
N ARG A 1010 -18.07 -27.66 -11.63
CA ARG A 1010 -18.64 -28.67 -10.75
C ARG A 1010 -18.69 -28.25 -9.28
N VAL A 1011 -19.86 -28.44 -8.66
CA VAL A 1011 -20.11 -28.31 -7.22
C VAL A 1011 -20.49 -29.69 -6.68
N LEU A 1012 -19.90 -30.09 -5.55
CA LEU A 1012 -20.10 -31.40 -4.93
C LEU A 1012 -20.54 -31.24 -3.48
N ILE A 1013 -21.52 -32.04 -3.05
CA ILE A 1013 -21.95 -32.10 -1.65
C ILE A 1013 -21.89 -33.56 -1.17
N TYR A 1014 -21.12 -33.78 -0.12
CA TYR A 1014 -21.00 -35.06 0.56
C TYR A 1014 -21.68 -35.03 1.93
N ALA A 1015 -22.38 -36.11 2.29
CA ALA A 1015 -22.78 -36.37 3.66
C ALA A 1015 -21.66 -37.09 4.42
N PHE A 1016 -21.41 -36.67 5.67
CA PHE A 1016 -20.46 -37.33 6.55
C PHE A 1016 -20.95 -38.74 6.96
N PRO A 1017 -20.03 -39.69 7.26
CA PRO A 1017 -20.38 -41.04 7.70
C PRO A 1017 -21.25 -41.05 8.97
N GLU A 1018 -22.19 -41.99 9.08
CA GLU A 1018 -23.15 -42.04 10.19
C GLU A 1018 -22.50 -42.23 11.58
N GLY A 1019 -21.34 -42.89 11.65
CA GLY A 1019 -20.56 -43.06 12.89
C GLY A 1019 -19.77 -41.83 13.35
N GLN A 1020 -19.86 -40.72 12.62
CA GLN A 1020 -19.30 -39.41 13.01
C GLN A 1020 -20.36 -38.43 13.53
N ARG A 1021 -21.65 -38.78 13.44
CA ARG A 1021 -22.78 -37.92 13.81
C ARG A 1021 -22.99 -37.80 15.32
#